data_AF-A0A942BL87-F1
#
_entry.id   AF-A0A942BL87-F1
#
_cell.length_a   1.000
_cell.length_b   1.000
_cell.length_c   1.000
_cell.angle_alpha   90.00
_cell.angle_beta   90.00
_cell.angle_gamma   90.00
#
_symmetry.space_group_name_H-M   'P 1'
#
loop_
_entity.id
_entity.type
_entity.pdbx_description
1 polymer ?
#
loop_
_entity_poly.entity_id
_entity_poly.type
_entity_poly.pdbx_seq_one_letter_code
_entity_poly.pdbx_strand_id
1 'polypeptide(L)'
;MFAQLSALAVMQSAPQSFSVQGDQFILNGKPFQIHSGEMHYPRVPEAEWRVRMKMARAMGLNTICTYVFWNAHERRPGEWDFSGNLNVAKFVRTAQEEGLYVLLRPGPYVCTEWDLGGLPSWLLKDRSFQIRSKAPEFMKATQAYFKRLGEEVVPLLIENGGPIIMTQVENEYGSYGKDKVYLGGVRDALRQAGFKGTMFTSDGPGVGYLEGGTLPDVTPVINFGGGAPKAFPELEKFRKGTPKMIGEFWAGWFDHWGKRHHTSSISANVADLEWCLKNGASFSIYMFHGGTNFGWMQGANGGRNDFNVDTTSYDYDSALDESGRVTPKFMAFRELLQKYSKAPLPPIPAMPDPVEVPTFSLKAEGTALSGKTARKVKDLPTFEDLDQAHGIVRYRTTSPVGGKLTLTTGGVFDYARVLVNGKLAGIMDRRRNQKSVEITVGKGDRLEIDVETLSRINFGEMIPHERKGLKGPVLLGETELKSWEVEGYPLDVAPTGGKGSGPIVYRGSFTLASTGDTFFDMRAWNKGFVWLNGRNLGRFWKIGPQQTLFVPRSWLKKGKNEVVVMDDEGTASPTIQGLTKPILDQIETPPTPARKNNKVADLSGLKPALDVKLSVTGTKVALPEGTKGRYLVIEAMSEARGGPWTTLAEVDLYDASGAALKKTNWKVAYVDSEETDGEDGKATNAIDNQPTTFWHTEWSSGEPKHPHVLILDLGSAQSARSIQLLPRSDGVNGKIDRVRIYLVDQAPKGI
;
A
#
# COMPACT_ATOMS: atom_id res chain seq x y z
N MET A 1 21.41 22.73 61.35
CA MET A 1 21.72 23.46 60.09
C MET A 1 20.61 23.12 59.10
N PHE A 2 19.59 23.98 59.07
CA PHE A 2 18.45 23.91 58.17
C PHE A 2 18.75 24.71 56.89
N ALA A 3 17.99 24.40 55.83
CA ALA A 3 17.76 25.18 54.61
C ALA A 3 18.77 25.04 53.45
N GLN A 4 18.42 24.19 52.47
CA GLN A 4 18.01 24.67 51.14
C GLN A 4 17.29 23.54 50.38
N LEU A 5 16.02 23.34 50.73
CA LEU A 5 15.00 22.86 49.81
C LEU A 5 14.67 24.03 48.88
N SER A 6 15.21 24.02 47.65
CA SER A 6 14.80 24.95 46.59
C SER A 6 13.75 24.30 45.70
N ALA A 7 12.50 24.57 46.06
CA ALA A 7 11.36 24.77 45.18
C ALA A 7 11.29 23.97 43.86
N LEU A 8 10.80 22.73 43.94
CA LEU A 8 9.84 22.23 42.95
C LEU A 8 8.51 22.97 43.20
N ALA A 9 8.49 24.26 42.83
CA ALA A 9 7.24 24.93 42.61
C ALA A 9 6.57 24.23 41.43
N VAL A 10 5.45 23.57 41.68
CA VAL A 10 4.43 23.33 40.67
C VAL A 10 3.98 24.73 40.21
N MET A 11 4.74 25.35 39.32
CA MET A 11 4.17 26.35 38.43
C MET A 11 3.16 25.56 37.61
N GLN A 12 1.87 25.71 37.93
CA GLN A 12 0.83 25.56 36.94
C GLN A 12 1.31 26.35 35.72
N SER A 13 1.79 25.65 34.69
CA SER A 13 2.06 26.27 33.41
C SER A 13 0.81 27.04 33.04
N ALA A 14 0.94 28.33 32.74
CA ALA A 14 -0.19 29.14 32.30
C ALA A 14 -1.01 28.33 31.28
N PRO A 15 -2.35 28.33 31.37
CA PRO A 15 -3.18 27.51 30.50
C PRO A 15 -2.77 27.73 29.05
N GLN A 16 -2.33 26.66 28.39
CA GLN A 16 -1.94 26.72 27.00
C GLN A 16 -3.19 26.70 26.12
N SER A 17 -3.13 27.36 24.98
CA SER A 17 -4.25 27.47 24.05
C SER A 17 -3.77 27.42 22.62
N PHE A 18 -4.50 26.72 21.76
CA PHE A 18 -4.30 26.74 20.31
C PHE A 18 -5.61 27.07 19.61
N SER A 19 -5.57 27.98 18.64
CA SER A 19 -6.75 28.43 17.89
C SER A 19 -6.39 28.89 16.48
N VAL A 20 -7.41 29.13 15.67
CA VAL A 20 -7.29 29.78 14.36
C VAL A 20 -7.84 31.21 14.47
N GLN A 21 -7.08 32.20 14.01
CA GLN A 21 -7.52 33.60 13.90
C GLN A 21 -7.17 34.11 12.51
N GLY A 22 -8.20 34.39 11.70
CA GLY A 22 -8.01 34.72 10.29
C GLY A 22 -7.22 33.63 9.57
N ASP A 23 -6.16 34.03 8.87
CA ASP A 23 -5.26 33.16 8.12
C ASP A 23 -4.08 32.61 8.93
N GLN A 24 -4.14 32.68 10.28
CA GLN A 24 -3.04 32.26 11.15
C GLN A 24 -3.48 31.22 12.19
N PHE A 25 -2.59 30.27 12.44
CA PHE A 25 -2.63 29.49 13.67
C PHE A 25 -2.02 30.29 14.81
N ILE A 26 -2.68 30.25 15.97
CA ILE A 26 -2.31 31.02 17.15
C ILE A 26 -2.06 30.06 18.31
N LEU A 27 -0.82 30.07 18.81
CA LEU A 27 -0.40 29.34 20.00
C LEU A 27 -0.12 30.35 21.13
N ASN A 28 -0.84 30.22 22.23
CA ASN A 28 -0.70 31.09 23.42
C ASN A 28 -0.73 32.59 23.07
N GLY A 29 -1.67 32.97 22.19
CA GLY A 29 -1.86 34.36 21.74
C GLY A 29 -0.85 34.87 20.70
N LYS A 30 0.06 34.02 20.19
CA LYS A 30 1.07 34.40 19.19
C LYS A 30 0.91 33.59 17.90
N PRO A 31 1.21 34.18 16.73
CA PRO A 31 1.29 33.43 15.48
C PRO A 31 2.25 32.26 15.58
N PHE A 32 1.82 31.11 15.08
CA PHE A 32 2.56 29.85 15.14
C PHE A 32 2.54 29.18 13.77
N GLN A 33 3.70 28.85 13.23
CA GLN A 33 3.81 28.05 12.02
C GLN A 33 4.13 26.61 12.42
N ILE A 34 3.27 25.68 12.02
CA ILE A 34 3.45 24.26 12.31
C ILE A 34 4.47 23.70 11.32
N HIS A 35 5.57 23.16 11.85
CA HIS A 35 6.56 22.36 11.13
C HIS A 35 6.46 20.94 11.67
N SER A 36 5.58 20.15 11.05
CA SER A 36 5.23 18.80 11.48
C SER A 36 5.95 17.74 10.66
N GLY A 37 6.17 16.58 11.29
CA GLY A 37 6.54 15.35 10.61
C GLY A 37 5.61 14.21 11.02
N GLU A 38 5.11 13.46 10.04
CA GLU A 38 4.25 12.31 10.28
C GLU A 38 5.08 11.10 10.74
N MET A 39 4.67 10.47 11.84
CA MET A 39 5.26 9.24 12.37
C MET A 39 4.20 8.37 13.04
N HIS A 40 4.11 7.10 12.64
CA HIS A 40 3.07 6.18 13.12
C HIS A 40 3.60 5.27 14.23
N TYR A 41 3.01 5.42 15.43
CA TYR A 41 3.43 4.66 16.60
C TYR A 41 3.36 3.14 16.44
N PRO A 42 2.41 2.52 15.68
CA PRO A 42 2.44 1.06 15.47
C PRO A 42 3.58 0.59 14.56
N ARG A 43 4.09 1.47 13.68
CA ARG A 43 5.15 1.16 12.70
C ARG A 43 6.56 1.31 13.26
N VAL A 44 6.70 1.94 14.43
CA VAL A 44 7.97 2.15 15.11
C VAL A 44 7.90 1.45 16.47
N PRO A 45 8.88 0.62 16.84
CA PRO A 45 8.87 0.00 18.16
C PRO A 45 8.93 1.04 19.31
N GLU A 46 8.22 0.76 20.39
CA GLU A 46 7.99 1.68 21.51
C GLU A 46 9.27 2.23 22.13
N ALA A 47 10.30 1.38 22.25
CA ALA A 47 11.59 1.77 22.82
C ALA A 47 12.37 2.77 21.93
N GLU A 48 11.93 2.95 20.69
CA GLU A 48 12.57 3.77 19.69
C GLU A 48 11.85 5.12 19.49
N TRP A 49 10.57 5.25 19.90
CA TRP A 49 9.78 6.49 19.71
C TRP A 49 10.53 7.75 20.15
N ARG A 50 11.10 7.74 21.36
CA ARG A 50 11.79 8.91 21.91
C ARG A 50 12.96 9.36 21.04
N VAL A 51 13.79 8.43 20.56
CA VAL A 51 14.94 8.81 19.73
C VAL A 51 14.49 9.33 18.36
N ARG A 52 13.38 8.82 17.80
CA ARG A 52 12.79 9.38 16.56
C ARG A 52 12.24 10.79 16.77
N MET A 53 11.63 11.07 17.92
CA MET A 53 11.18 12.43 18.28
C MET A 53 12.35 13.39 18.48
N LYS A 54 13.46 12.92 19.07
CA LYS A 54 14.71 13.70 19.13
C LYS A 54 15.28 13.98 17.73
N MET A 55 15.18 13.02 16.80
CA MET A 55 15.54 13.25 15.39
C MET A 55 14.63 14.32 14.76
N ALA A 56 13.32 14.31 15.03
CA ALA A 56 12.40 15.34 14.52
C ALA A 56 12.79 16.74 15.01
N ARG A 57 13.06 16.88 16.32
CA ARG A 57 13.58 18.14 16.91
C ARG A 57 14.92 18.55 16.29
N ALA A 58 15.82 17.60 16.08
CA ALA A 58 17.10 17.85 15.44
C ALA A 58 16.91 18.30 13.97
N MET A 59 15.95 17.75 13.23
CA MET A 59 15.66 18.21 11.86
C MET A 59 15.12 19.66 11.86
N GLY A 60 14.49 20.10 12.94
CA GLY A 60 13.88 21.43 13.08
C GLY A 60 12.36 21.40 13.15
N LEU A 61 11.75 20.22 13.32
CA LEU A 61 10.32 20.10 13.53
C LEU A 61 9.94 20.55 14.93
N ASN A 62 8.75 21.14 15.04
CA ASN A 62 8.14 21.58 16.30
C ASN A 62 6.91 20.75 16.69
N THR A 63 6.45 19.88 15.79
CA THR A 63 5.22 19.10 15.93
C THR A 63 5.41 17.70 15.35
N ILE A 64 4.74 16.70 15.94
CA ILE A 64 4.58 15.36 15.36
C ILE A 64 3.13 15.17 14.95
N CYS A 65 2.90 14.56 13.80
CA CYS A 65 1.59 14.13 13.40
C CYS A 65 1.49 12.60 13.46
N THR A 66 0.35 12.08 13.91
CA THR A 66 0.11 10.63 13.93
C THR A 66 -1.36 10.30 13.74
N TYR A 67 -1.62 9.27 12.94
CA TYR A 67 -2.91 8.60 12.87
C TYR A 67 -3.17 7.70 14.09
N VAL A 68 -4.45 7.36 14.35
CA VAL A 68 -4.84 6.31 15.29
C VAL A 68 -5.53 5.17 14.54
N PHE A 69 -5.04 3.95 14.71
CA PHE A 69 -5.38 2.79 13.89
C PHE A 69 -6.44 1.94 14.59
N TRP A 70 -7.71 2.19 14.31
CA TRP A 70 -8.83 1.55 15.01
C TRP A 70 -8.73 0.01 15.00
N ASN A 71 -8.45 -0.61 13.85
CA ASN A 71 -8.30 -2.06 13.73
C ASN A 71 -7.18 -2.67 14.59
N ALA A 72 -6.14 -1.91 14.90
CA ALA A 72 -5.06 -2.34 15.77
C ALA A 72 -5.52 -2.36 17.23
N HIS A 73 -6.29 -1.35 17.63
CA HIS A 73 -6.83 -1.20 18.98
C HIS A 73 -8.03 -2.09 19.27
N GLU A 74 -8.87 -2.41 18.27
CA GLU A 74 -10.10 -3.20 18.44
C GLU A 74 -10.15 -4.34 17.41
N ARG A 75 -9.22 -5.29 17.55
CA ARG A 75 -9.14 -6.45 16.64
C ARG A 75 -10.41 -7.28 16.66
N ARG A 76 -11.10 -7.33 17.80
CA ARG A 76 -12.43 -7.90 17.96
C ARG A 76 -13.35 -6.88 18.65
N PRO A 77 -14.66 -6.88 18.35
CA PRO A 77 -15.59 -5.93 18.96
C PRO A 77 -15.51 -5.95 20.50
N GLY A 78 -15.24 -4.79 21.10
CA GLY A 78 -15.12 -4.58 22.54
C GLY A 78 -13.79 -5.01 23.17
N GLU A 79 -12.87 -5.64 22.42
CA GLU A 79 -11.55 -6.04 22.90
C GLU A 79 -10.52 -4.94 22.58
N TRP A 80 -10.31 -4.03 23.53
CA TRP A 80 -9.44 -2.86 23.36
C TRP A 80 -8.00 -3.09 23.83
N ASP A 81 -7.01 -2.73 23.00
CA ASP A 81 -5.58 -2.74 23.36
C ASP A 81 -4.93 -1.36 23.15
N PHE A 82 -4.45 -0.77 24.26
CA PHE A 82 -3.67 0.48 24.30
C PHE A 82 -2.34 0.28 25.04
N SER A 83 -1.82 -0.95 25.01
CA SER A 83 -0.57 -1.34 25.68
C SER A 83 0.59 -1.43 24.69
N GLY A 84 1.82 -1.45 25.22
CA GLY A 84 3.03 -1.63 24.42
C GLY A 84 3.11 -0.67 23.22
N ASN A 85 3.31 -1.25 22.03
CA ASN A 85 3.38 -0.51 20.77
C ASN A 85 2.07 0.15 20.33
N LEU A 86 0.94 -0.10 21.02
CA LEU A 86 -0.35 0.54 20.79
C LEU A 86 -0.68 1.59 21.86
N ASN A 87 0.27 1.95 22.73
CA ASN A 87 0.06 2.97 23.75
C ASN A 87 0.19 4.39 23.16
N VAL A 88 -0.86 4.83 22.45
CA VAL A 88 -0.93 6.17 21.85
C VAL A 88 -0.78 7.29 22.89
N ALA A 89 -1.32 7.11 24.10
CA ALA A 89 -1.20 8.10 25.16
C ALA A 89 0.27 8.28 25.60
N LYS A 90 1.03 7.19 25.71
CA LYS A 90 2.47 7.24 25.99
C LYS A 90 3.26 7.84 24.84
N PHE A 91 2.91 7.53 23.60
CA PHE A 91 3.53 8.17 22.43
C PHE A 91 3.35 9.69 22.48
N VAL A 92 2.12 10.17 22.69
CA VAL A 92 1.81 11.60 22.81
C VAL A 92 2.54 12.25 24.00
N ARG A 93 2.56 11.61 25.18
CA ARG A 93 3.36 12.10 26.33
C ARG A 93 4.85 12.18 26.02
N THR A 94 5.38 11.20 25.28
CA THR A 94 6.80 11.21 24.86
C THR A 94 7.08 12.41 23.96
N ALA A 95 6.16 12.77 23.05
CA ALA A 95 6.30 13.97 22.23
C ALA A 95 6.33 15.24 23.10
N GLN A 96 5.44 15.33 24.10
CA GLN A 96 5.42 16.45 25.05
C GLN A 96 6.74 16.58 25.81
N GLU A 97 7.26 15.46 26.34
CA GLU A 97 8.52 15.43 27.07
C GLU A 97 9.73 15.84 26.22
N GLU A 98 9.70 15.52 24.92
CA GLU A 98 10.69 15.98 23.94
C GLU A 98 10.37 17.37 23.36
N GLY A 99 9.40 18.09 23.94
CA GLY A 99 9.02 19.46 23.58
C GLY A 99 8.44 19.63 22.18
N LEU A 100 7.70 18.63 21.71
CA LEU A 100 6.95 18.65 20.45
C LEU A 100 5.45 18.77 20.74
N TYR A 101 4.74 19.54 19.91
CA TYR A 101 3.28 19.48 19.85
C TYR A 101 2.82 18.25 19.06
N VAL A 102 1.52 17.95 19.11
CA VAL A 102 0.93 16.83 18.37
C VAL A 102 -0.27 17.27 17.53
N LEU A 103 -0.28 16.85 16.26
CA LEU A 103 -1.48 16.75 15.44
C LEU A 103 -2.00 15.32 15.54
N LEU A 104 -3.23 15.15 16.02
CA LEU A 104 -3.83 13.82 16.15
C LEU A 104 -4.85 13.60 15.03
N ARG A 105 -4.73 12.49 14.32
CA ARG A 105 -5.65 12.11 13.23
C ARG A 105 -6.38 10.81 13.60
N PRO A 106 -7.46 10.88 14.40
CA PRO A 106 -8.04 9.70 15.05
C PRO A 106 -8.87 8.79 14.12
N GLY A 107 -9.18 9.21 12.89
CA GLY A 107 -9.98 8.43 11.94
C GLY A 107 -11.47 8.81 11.94
N PRO A 108 -12.41 7.85 11.84
CA PRO A 108 -12.24 6.40 12.09
C PRO A 108 -11.53 5.65 10.96
N TYR A 109 -11.51 6.23 9.76
CA TYR A 109 -10.73 5.75 8.62
C TYR A 109 -9.48 6.64 8.46
N VAL A 110 -8.33 6.01 8.18
CA VAL A 110 -7.02 6.67 8.14
C VAL A 110 -6.22 6.40 6.86
N CYS A 111 -6.70 5.56 5.94
CA CYS A 111 -5.97 5.19 4.72
C CYS A 111 -4.56 4.61 5.02
N THR A 112 -3.53 5.45 4.84
CA THR A 112 -2.14 5.27 5.29
C THR A 112 -1.48 3.95 4.88
N GLU A 113 -1.90 3.35 3.76
CA GLU A 113 -1.35 2.07 3.29
C GLU A 113 -1.37 0.98 4.37
N TRP A 114 -2.46 0.99 5.14
CA TRP A 114 -2.69 0.11 6.27
C TRP A 114 -3.94 -0.74 6.05
N ASP A 115 -3.97 -1.98 6.51
CA ASP A 115 -5.07 -2.92 6.29
C ASP A 115 -6.44 -2.26 6.50
N LEU A 116 -7.28 -2.28 5.45
CA LEU A 116 -8.63 -1.67 5.40
C LEU A 116 -8.69 -0.19 5.81
N GLY A 117 -7.60 0.56 5.61
CA GLY A 117 -7.51 1.96 5.98
C GLY A 117 -7.67 2.19 7.48
N GLY A 118 -7.26 1.22 8.30
CA GLY A 118 -7.38 1.26 9.76
C GLY A 118 -8.77 0.89 10.30
N LEU A 119 -9.75 0.57 9.45
CA LEU A 119 -11.06 0.09 9.88
C LEU A 119 -10.98 -1.40 10.29
N PRO A 120 -11.63 -1.82 11.39
CA PRO A 120 -11.65 -3.22 11.76
C PRO A 120 -12.40 -4.10 10.74
N SER A 121 -11.85 -5.26 10.39
CA SER A 121 -12.46 -6.16 9.41
C SER A 121 -13.81 -6.74 9.85
N TRP A 122 -14.05 -6.84 11.16
CA TRP A 122 -15.33 -7.31 11.70
C TRP A 122 -16.50 -6.40 11.34
N LEU A 123 -16.26 -5.13 10.97
CA LEU A 123 -17.28 -4.26 10.39
C LEU A 123 -17.85 -4.90 9.11
N LEU A 124 -17.01 -5.56 8.30
CA LEU A 124 -17.46 -6.18 7.05
C LEU A 124 -18.27 -7.48 7.25
N LYS A 125 -18.40 -8.02 8.47
CA LYS A 125 -19.15 -9.26 8.72
C LYS A 125 -20.61 -9.16 8.29
N ASP A 126 -21.27 -8.05 8.63
CA ASP A 126 -22.60 -7.76 8.10
C ASP A 126 -22.50 -7.29 6.64
N ARG A 127 -23.16 -8.02 5.74
CA ARG A 127 -23.15 -7.76 4.29
C ARG A 127 -23.87 -6.47 3.90
N SER A 128 -24.79 -6.01 4.74
CA SER A 128 -25.53 -4.75 4.54
C SER A 128 -24.73 -3.52 4.96
N PHE A 129 -23.64 -3.72 5.71
CA PHE A 129 -22.99 -2.63 6.41
C PHE A 129 -22.24 -1.67 5.48
N GLN A 130 -22.58 -0.39 5.59
CA GLN A 130 -22.02 0.68 4.78
C GLN A 130 -21.01 1.49 5.62
N ILE A 131 -19.74 1.15 5.49
CA ILE A 131 -18.64 1.90 6.13
C ILE A 131 -18.47 3.28 5.49
N ARG A 132 -17.88 4.21 6.25
CA ARG A 132 -17.68 5.61 5.84
C ARG A 132 -18.96 6.29 5.35
N SER A 133 -20.07 6.01 6.04
CA SER A 133 -21.40 6.49 5.69
C SER A 133 -22.20 6.84 6.96
N LYS A 134 -23.35 7.48 6.77
CA LYS A 134 -24.30 7.80 7.85
C LYS A 134 -25.13 6.59 8.33
N ALA A 135 -24.79 5.36 7.93
CA ALA A 135 -25.47 4.16 8.40
C ALA A 135 -25.45 4.12 9.95
N PRO A 136 -26.60 3.94 10.62
CA PRO A 136 -26.68 4.03 12.08
C PRO A 136 -25.68 3.12 12.79
N GLU A 137 -25.48 1.91 12.27
CA GLU A 137 -24.64 0.92 12.92
C GLU A 137 -23.15 1.30 12.79
N PHE A 138 -22.75 1.99 11.71
CA PHE A 138 -21.37 2.44 11.50
C PHE A 138 -21.08 3.64 12.38
N MET A 139 -22.03 4.56 12.48
CA MET A 139 -21.93 5.70 13.38
C MET A 139 -21.90 5.25 14.84
N LYS A 140 -22.68 4.23 15.23
CA LYS A 140 -22.64 3.64 16.57
C LYS A 140 -21.26 3.03 16.89
N ALA A 141 -20.70 2.25 15.95
CA ALA A 141 -19.35 1.69 16.11
C ALA A 141 -18.28 2.79 16.21
N THR A 142 -18.36 3.80 15.33
CA THR A 142 -17.46 4.97 15.33
C THR A 142 -17.53 5.74 16.66
N GLN A 143 -18.74 5.96 17.20
CA GLN A 143 -18.94 6.61 18.49
C GLN A 143 -18.34 5.81 19.65
N ALA A 144 -18.51 4.48 19.65
CA ALA A 144 -17.91 3.61 20.66
C ALA A 144 -16.37 3.67 20.63
N TYR A 145 -15.79 3.63 19.42
CA TYR A 145 -14.35 3.79 19.21
C TYR A 145 -13.84 5.13 19.73
N PHE A 146 -14.43 6.25 19.30
CA PHE A 146 -13.97 7.56 19.75
C PHE A 146 -14.17 7.77 21.24
N LYS A 147 -15.26 7.27 21.83
CA LYS A 147 -15.46 7.32 23.28
C LYS A 147 -14.31 6.63 24.01
N ARG A 148 -13.96 5.41 23.59
CA ARG A 148 -12.85 4.66 24.21
C ARG A 148 -11.52 5.35 23.98
N LEU A 149 -11.22 5.79 22.75
CA LEU A 149 -10.00 6.53 22.45
C LEU A 149 -9.90 7.82 23.28
N GLY A 150 -11.02 8.51 23.48
CA GLY A 150 -11.09 9.75 24.25
C GLY A 150 -10.58 9.59 25.68
N GLU A 151 -10.84 8.45 26.32
CA GLU A 151 -10.32 8.14 27.66
C GLU A 151 -8.79 8.14 27.72
N GLU A 152 -8.11 7.83 26.60
CA GLU A 152 -6.65 7.76 26.52
C GLU A 152 -6.00 9.12 26.21
N VAL A 153 -6.61 9.90 25.30
CA VAL A 153 -5.93 11.07 24.69
C VAL A 153 -6.59 12.41 24.98
N VAL A 154 -7.85 12.47 25.43
CA VAL A 154 -8.47 13.76 25.83
C VAL A 154 -7.70 14.45 26.96
N PRO A 155 -7.16 13.74 27.98
CA PRO A 155 -6.30 14.38 28.98
C PRO A 155 -5.03 15.02 28.39
N LEU A 156 -4.67 14.69 27.15
CA LEU A 156 -3.46 15.17 26.46
C LEU A 156 -3.76 16.27 25.44
N LEU A 157 -4.99 16.78 25.39
CA LEU A 157 -5.33 17.99 24.64
C LEU A 157 -4.66 19.21 25.25
N ILE A 158 -4.29 20.19 24.42
CA ILE A 158 -3.58 21.40 24.89
C ILE A 158 -4.40 22.19 25.91
N GLU A 159 -5.72 22.24 25.77
CA GLU A 159 -6.62 22.86 26.76
C GLU A 159 -6.63 22.13 28.12
N ASN A 160 -6.22 20.86 28.13
CA ASN A 160 -6.09 20.02 29.33
C ASN A 160 -4.63 19.89 29.81
N GLY A 161 -3.71 20.66 29.22
CA GLY A 161 -2.29 20.68 29.60
C GLY A 161 -1.38 19.70 28.85
N GLY A 162 -1.88 19.03 27.82
CA GLY A 162 -1.07 18.15 26.95
C GLY A 162 -0.55 18.82 25.68
N PRO A 163 0.08 18.06 24.76
CA PRO A 163 0.69 18.63 23.55
C PRO A 163 -0.24 18.63 22.32
N ILE A 164 -1.43 18.02 22.38
CA ILE A 164 -2.29 17.88 21.18
C ILE A 164 -2.94 19.23 20.87
N ILE A 165 -2.54 19.83 19.75
CA ILE A 165 -2.99 21.17 19.33
C ILE A 165 -4.16 21.14 18.34
N MET A 166 -4.27 20.09 17.54
CA MET A 166 -5.35 19.93 16.56
C MET A 166 -5.75 18.47 16.43
N THR A 167 -7.05 18.24 16.17
CA THR A 167 -7.62 16.91 15.92
C THR A 167 -8.28 16.86 14.55
N GLN A 168 -7.93 15.88 13.72
CA GLN A 168 -8.56 15.72 12.41
C GLN A 168 -9.94 15.05 12.51
N VAL A 169 -10.87 15.47 11.65
CA VAL A 169 -12.16 14.83 11.42
C VAL A 169 -12.09 14.03 10.12
N GLU A 170 -12.27 12.70 10.20
CA GLU A 170 -12.18 11.80 9.04
C GLU A 170 -10.81 11.88 8.33
N ASN A 171 -10.67 11.33 7.13
CA ASN A 171 -9.50 11.48 6.30
C ASN A 171 -9.82 11.46 4.79
N GLU A 172 -9.47 12.55 4.10
CA GLU A 172 -9.63 12.72 2.65
C GLU A 172 -10.99 12.27 2.14
N TYR A 173 -12.04 12.67 2.85
CA TYR A 173 -13.38 12.23 2.54
C TYR A 173 -13.82 12.68 1.14
N GLY A 174 -13.31 13.82 0.64
CA GLY A 174 -13.56 14.30 -0.71
C GLY A 174 -13.10 13.33 -1.80
N SER A 175 -12.10 12.49 -1.52
CA SER A 175 -11.61 11.43 -2.42
C SER A 175 -12.52 10.19 -2.43
N TYR A 176 -13.48 10.10 -1.51
CA TYR A 176 -14.40 8.97 -1.36
C TYR A 176 -15.87 9.36 -1.61
N GLY A 177 -16.29 10.53 -1.13
CA GLY A 177 -17.68 10.96 -1.17
C GLY A 177 -17.88 12.42 -0.76
N LYS A 178 -19.16 12.77 -0.54
CA LYS A 178 -19.59 14.15 -0.23
C LYS A 178 -20.76 14.22 0.77
N ASP A 179 -21.03 13.14 1.50
CA ASP A 179 -22.08 13.11 2.52
C ASP A 179 -21.69 13.96 3.75
N LYS A 180 -22.23 15.18 3.82
CA LYS A 180 -22.02 16.11 4.94
C LYS A 180 -22.69 15.68 6.24
N VAL A 181 -23.73 14.85 6.18
CA VAL A 181 -24.38 14.30 7.38
C VAL A 181 -23.45 13.32 8.06
N TYR A 182 -22.82 12.43 7.27
CA TYR A 182 -21.79 11.53 7.78
C TYR A 182 -20.61 12.31 8.37
N LEU A 183 -20.02 13.23 7.60
CA LEU A 183 -18.83 13.98 8.05
C LEU A 183 -19.13 14.81 9.31
N GLY A 184 -20.30 15.46 9.38
CA GLY A 184 -20.78 16.14 10.57
C GLY A 184 -20.97 15.19 11.76
N GLY A 185 -21.50 13.99 11.52
CA GLY A 185 -21.63 12.95 12.54
C GLY A 185 -20.30 12.48 13.12
N VAL A 186 -19.25 12.37 12.29
CA VAL A 186 -17.87 12.04 12.75
C VAL A 186 -17.33 13.14 13.65
N ARG A 187 -17.44 14.41 13.22
CA ARG A 187 -17.07 15.59 14.03
C ARG A 187 -17.79 15.59 15.38
N ASP A 188 -19.10 15.34 15.37
CA ASP A 188 -19.92 15.38 16.58
C ASP A 188 -19.61 14.20 17.50
N ALA A 189 -19.30 13.02 16.96
CA ALA A 189 -18.83 11.88 17.75
C ALA A 189 -17.50 12.17 18.46
N LEU A 190 -16.55 12.84 17.80
CA LEU A 190 -15.31 13.33 18.44
C LEU A 190 -15.62 14.34 19.56
N ARG A 191 -16.49 15.33 19.31
CA ARG A 191 -16.89 16.30 20.34
C ARG A 191 -17.54 15.62 21.55
N GLN A 192 -18.43 14.66 21.32
CA GLN A 192 -19.09 13.87 22.36
C GLN A 192 -18.10 13.03 23.17
N ALA A 193 -17.02 12.56 22.54
CA ALA A 193 -15.92 11.85 23.20
C ALA A 193 -14.97 12.76 24.00
N GLY A 194 -15.15 14.09 23.93
CA GLY A 194 -14.40 15.06 24.73
C GLY A 194 -13.32 15.85 23.97
N PHE A 195 -13.19 15.68 22.66
CA PHE A 195 -12.28 16.47 21.83
C PHE A 195 -12.84 17.88 21.61
N LYS A 196 -12.39 18.85 22.41
CA LYS A 196 -12.91 20.24 22.41
C LYS A 196 -12.01 21.25 21.68
N GLY A 197 -10.76 20.88 21.41
CA GLY A 197 -9.78 21.72 20.73
C GLY A 197 -10.08 21.99 19.25
N THR A 198 -9.11 22.64 18.60
CA THR A 198 -9.19 22.99 17.17
C THR A 198 -9.30 21.74 16.30
N MET A 199 -10.28 21.72 15.41
CA MET A 199 -10.50 20.62 14.47
C MET A 199 -10.14 21.02 13.04
N PHE A 200 -9.69 20.05 12.25
CA PHE A 200 -9.42 20.23 10.83
C PHE A 200 -9.89 19.03 9.99
N THR A 201 -10.05 19.23 8.69
CA THR A 201 -10.20 18.19 7.66
C THR A 201 -9.03 18.32 6.70
N SER A 202 -8.64 17.23 6.03
CA SER A 202 -7.59 17.24 5.01
C SER A 202 -8.09 16.61 3.71
N ASP A 203 -7.89 17.25 2.57
CA ASP A 203 -8.27 16.75 1.25
C ASP A 203 -7.28 17.21 0.16
N GLY A 204 -7.32 16.62 -1.04
CA GLY A 204 -6.54 17.14 -2.18
C GLY A 204 -6.91 18.58 -2.56
N PRO A 205 -6.01 19.34 -3.22
CA PRO A 205 -6.17 20.78 -3.48
C PRO A 205 -7.21 21.13 -4.57
N GLY A 206 -8.20 20.29 -4.83
CA GLY A 206 -9.26 20.56 -5.81
C GLY A 206 -10.54 21.03 -5.13
N VAL A 207 -11.23 22.03 -5.71
CA VAL A 207 -12.50 22.55 -5.17
C VAL A 207 -13.52 21.42 -4.94
N GLY A 208 -13.62 20.45 -5.87
CA GLY A 208 -14.53 19.31 -5.69
C GLY A 208 -14.17 18.40 -4.51
N TYR A 209 -12.88 18.19 -4.25
CA TYR A 209 -12.42 17.43 -3.08
C TYR A 209 -12.74 18.19 -1.79
N LEU A 210 -12.40 19.48 -1.72
CA LEU A 210 -12.64 20.33 -0.55
C LEU A 210 -14.14 20.51 -0.26
N GLU A 211 -14.95 20.73 -1.28
CA GLU A 211 -16.41 20.78 -1.17
C GLU A 211 -16.99 19.46 -0.70
N GLY A 212 -16.40 18.32 -1.06
CA GLY A 212 -16.81 16.99 -0.59
C GLY A 212 -16.37 16.68 0.85
N GLY A 213 -15.13 17.03 1.19
CA GLY A 213 -14.45 16.55 2.41
C GLY A 213 -14.32 17.54 3.57
N THR A 214 -14.74 18.81 3.41
CA THR A 214 -14.63 19.81 4.50
C THR A 214 -15.99 20.30 5.03
N LEU A 215 -16.08 20.61 6.34
CA LEU A 215 -17.25 21.25 6.97
C LEU A 215 -17.07 22.78 7.13
N PRO A 216 -18.16 23.58 7.16
CA PRO A 216 -18.07 25.03 7.33
C PRO A 216 -17.38 25.47 8.63
N ASP A 217 -17.56 24.75 9.73
CA ASP A 217 -17.02 25.07 11.07
C ASP A 217 -15.68 24.40 11.38
N VAL A 218 -15.06 23.74 10.39
CA VAL A 218 -13.81 22.98 10.55
C VAL A 218 -12.76 23.55 9.60
N THR A 219 -11.50 23.66 10.04
CA THR A 219 -10.42 24.25 9.24
C THR A 219 -10.05 23.33 8.06
N PRO A 220 -10.08 23.82 6.80
CA PRO A 220 -9.62 23.05 5.65
C PRO A 220 -8.10 23.03 5.60
N VAL A 221 -7.55 21.84 5.38
CA VAL A 221 -6.14 21.59 5.14
C VAL A 221 -6.02 20.82 3.82
N ILE A 222 -4.93 21.02 3.07
CA ILE A 222 -4.73 20.38 1.75
C ILE A 222 -3.57 19.39 1.74
N ASN A 223 -3.66 18.32 0.97
CA ASN A 223 -2.64 17.27 0.86
C ASN A 223 -2.06 17.20 -0.56
N PHE A 224 -0.74 17.15 -0.71
CA PHE A 224 -0.05 17.04 -2.01
C PHE A 224 1.44 16.71 -1.88
N GLY A 225 2.04 16.13 -2.93
CA GLY A 225 3.46 15.78 -3.01
C GLY A 225 4.35 16.80 -3.74
N GLY A 226 3.78 17.92 -4.19
CA GLY A 226 4.54 19.03 -4.77
C GLY A 226 3.66 20.12 -5.40
N GLY A 227 4.27 21.25 -5.75
CA GLY A 227 3.58 22.35 -6.45
C GLY A 227 2.80 23.29 -5.54
N ALA A 228 3.34 23.60 -4.36
CA ALA A 228 2.74 24.51 -3.38
C ALA A 228 2.27 25.86 -3.96
N PRO A 229 3.01 26.53 -4.88
CA PRO A 229 2.56 27.79 -5.49
C PRO A 229 1.23 27.68 -6.25
N LYS A 230 0.84 26.49 -6.71
CA LYS A 230 -0.42 26.24 -7.42
C LYS A 230 -1.51 25.70 -6.50
N ALA A 231 -1.16 24.91 -5.48
CA ALA A 231 -2.11 24.27 -4.59
C ALA A 231 -2.84 25.25 -3.65
N PHE A 232 -2.12 26.18 -3.01
CA PHE A 232 -2.74 27.13 -2.08
C PHE A 232 -3.71 28.15 -2.71
N PRO A 233 -3.52 28.61 -3.96
CA PRO A 233 -4.56 29.34 -4.68
C PRO A 233 -5.89 28.58 -4.82
N GLU A 234 -5.89 27.26 -4.93
CA GLU A 234 -7.13 26.48 -4.97
C GLU A 234 -7.84 26.44 -3.61
N LEU A 235 -7.08 26.35 -2.51
CA LEU A 235 -7.62 26.49 -1.16
C LEU A 235 -8.29 27.86 -0.97
N GLU A 236 -7.65 28.94 -1.44
CA GLU A 236 -8.19 30.31 -1.34
C GLU A 236 -9.48 30.50 -2.16
N LYS A 237 -9.61 29.81 -3.31
CA LYS A 237 -10.87 29.79 -4.08
C LYS A 237 -12.02 29.14 -3.29
N PHE A 238 -11.71 28.08 -2.54
CA PHE A 238 -12.69 27.37 -1.71
C PHE A 238 -13.05 28.15 -0.44
N ARG A 239 -12.05 28.66 0.31
CA ARG A 239 -12.25 29.42 1.54
C ARG A 239 -11.16 30.45 1.73
N LYS A 240 -11.56 31.72 1.66
CA LYS A 240 -10.66 32.85 1.91
C LYS A 240 -10.36 33.03 3.39
N GLY A 241 -9.18 33.56 3.69
CA GLY A 241 -8.80 33.97 5.05
C GLY A 241 -8.72 32.80 6.04
N THR A 242 -8.28 31.63 5.56
CA THR A 242 -8.01 30.44 6.38
C THR A 242 -6.50 30.18 6.45
N PRO A 243 -5.98 29.57 7.53
CA PRO A 243 -4.57 29.22 7.58
C PRO A 243 -4.17 28.29 6.44
N LYS A 244 -3.00 28.56 5.86
CA LYS A 244 -2.39 27.69 4.86
C LYS A 244 -1.66 26.57 5.55
N MET A 245 -2.06 25.34 5.27
CA MET A 245 -1.36 24.15 5.75
C MET A 245 -1.36 23.04 4.71
N ILE A 246 -0.22 22.37 4.57
CA ILE A 246 -0.14 21.06 3.96
C ILE A 246 -0.34 20.00 5.05
N GLY A 247 -1.43 19.23 4.97
CA GLY A 247 -1.76 18.19 5.95
C GLY A 247 -0.91 16.93 5.77
N GLU A 248 -0.63 16.60 4.51
CA GLU A 248 0.31 15.58 4.10
C GLU A 248 1.15 16.11 2.94
N PHE A 249 2.42 16.38 3.23
CA PHE A 249 3.41 16.70 2.21
C PHE A 249 4.14 15.41 1.82
N TRP A 250 3.70 14.78 0.72
CA TRP A 250 4.23 13.50 0.25
C TRP A 250 5.63 13.65 -0.35
N ALA A 251 6.64 13.66 0.52
CA ALA A 251 8.05 13.86 0.17
C ALA A 251 8.77 12.54 -0.14
N GLY A 252 8.06 11.56 -0.69
CA GLY A 252 8.42 10.15 -0.82
C GLY A 252 7.18 9.36 -1.24
N TRP A 253 7.27 8.03 -1.34
CA TRP A 253 6.12 7.18 -1.67
C TRP A 253 6.32 5.74 -1.19
N PHE A 254 5.23 4.99 -1.03
CA PHE A 254 5.24 3.59 -0.60
C PHE A 254 5.43 2.62 -1.77
N ASP A 255 5.80 1.37 -1.47
CA ASP A 255 6.05 0.35 -2.48
C ASP A 255 4.97 -0.73 -2.54
N HIS A 256 4.89 -1.36 -3.70
CA HIS A 256 4.04 -2.53 -3.93
C HIS A 256 4.87 -3.77 -4.26
N TRP A 257 4.41 -4.94 -3.80
CA TRP A 257 5.05 -6.21 -4.14
C TRP A 257 5.03 -6.47 -5.66
N GLY A 258 6.22 -6.65 -6.23
CA GLY A 258 6.48 -6.89 -7.65
C GLY A 258 6.71 -5.62 -8.47
N LYS A 259 6.66 -4.43 -7.86
CA LYS A 259 6.96 -3.14 -8.50
C LYS A 259 8.29 -2.58 -8.02
N ARG A 260 8.76 -1.50 -8.63
CA ARG A 260 10.02 -0.83 -8.24
C ARG A 260 9.88 -0.09 -6.91
N HIS A 261 10.98 0.04 -6.20
CA HIS A 261 11.13 0.96 -5.07
C HIS A 261 10.94 2.42 -5.51
N HIS A 262 10.08 3.16 -4.81
CA HIS A 262 9.84 4.57 -5.09
C HIS A 262 10.83 5.47 -4.37
N THR A 263 11.21 6.56 -5.05
CA THR A 263 11.97 7.66 -4.46
C THR A 263 11.43 8.99 -4.98
N SER A 264 11.78 10.10 -4.33
CA SER A 264 11.37 11.44 -4.75
C SER A 264 12.54 12.45 -4.79
N SER A 265 12.35 13.51 -5.57
CA SER A 265 13.38 14.54 -5.76
C SER A 265 13.58 15.40 -4.51
N ILE A 266 14.75 15.29 -3.88
CA ILE A 266 15.12 16.10 -2.72
C ILE A 266 15.06 17.60 -3.03
N SER A 267 15.55 18.03 -4.20
CA SER A 267 15.59 19.45 -4.55
C SER A 267 14.21 20.05 -4.78
N ALA A 268 13.30 19.29 -5.40
CA ALA A 268 11.90 19.71 -5.56
C ALA A 268 11.21 19.81 -4.20
N ASN A 269 11.40 18.82 -3.33
CA ASN A 269 10.81 18.82 -1.99
C ASN A 269 11.31 20.01 -1.16
N VAL A 270 12.61 20.32 -1.20
CA VAL A 270 13.20 21.50 -0.55
C VAL A 270 12.59 22.79 -1.08
N ALA A 271 12.37 22.91 -2.40
CA ALA A 271 11.79 24.10 -2.99
C ALA A 271 10.34 24.36 -2.53
N ASP A 272 9.51 23.32 -2.44
CA ASP A 272 8.13 23.44 -1.93
C ASP A 272 8.09 23.77 -0.44
N LEU A 273 8.92 23.13 0.39
CA LEU A 273 9.03 23.47 1.81
C LEU A 273 9.56 24.89 2.02
N GLU A 274 10.54 25.34 1.23
CA GLU A 274 11.02 26.71 1.30
C GLU A 274 9.93 27.72 0.92
N TRP A 275 9.14 27.42 -0.11
CA TRP A 275 7.99 28.24 -0.46
C TRP A 275 7.02 28.35 0.71
N CYS A 276 6.74 27.25 1.42
CA CYS A 276 5.87 27.25 2.59
C CYS A 276 6.42 28.15 3.71
N LEU A 277 7.72 28.02 4.00
CA LEU A 277 8.40 28.84 5.01
C LEU A 277 8.34 30.34 4.67
N LYS A 278 8.57 30.73 3.41
CA LYS A 278 8.48 32.13 2.95
C LYS A 278 7.07 32.71 3.00
N ASN A 279 6.06 31.89 2.80
CA ASN A 279 4.66 32.32 2.68
C ASN A 279 3.82 32.06 3.94
N GLY A 280 4.46 31.71 5.06
CA GLY A 280 3.79 31.43 6.33
C GLY A 280 2.88 30.20 6.32
N ALA A 281 3.00 29.33 5.31
CA ALA A 281 2.22 28.10 5.24
C ALA A 281 2.83 27.03 6.15
N SER A 282 1.99 26.38 6.93
CA SER A 282 2.35 25.23 7.77
C SER A 282 2.44 23.95 6.93
N PHE A 283 3.10 22.92 7.44
CA PHE A 283 3.20 21.62 6.74
C PHE A 283 3.38 20.46 7.72
N SER A 284 2.91 19.26 7.33
CA SER A 284 3.31 17.97 7.91
C SER A 284 4.00 17.13 6.84
N ILE A 285 5.27 16.78 7.04
CA ILE A 285 6.03 15.92 6.12
C ILE A 285 5.52 14.49 6.25
N TYR A 286 4.89 13.96 5.20
CA TYR A 286 4.40 12.58 5.12
C TYR A 286 5.32 11.77 4.17
N MET A 287 6.14 10.85 4.64
CA MET A 287 6.45 10.51 6.03
C MET A 287 7.74 11.21 6.47
N PHE A 288 7.77 11.71 7.72
CA PHE A 288 9.04 12.05 8.36
C PHE A 288 9.81 10.76 8.69
N HIS A 289 9.09 9.78 9.25
CA HIS A 289 9.59 8.44 9.45
C HIS A 289 8.43 7.45 9.26
N GLY A 290 8.49 6.66 8.20
CA GLY A 290 7.43 5.71 7.90
C GLY A 290 7.50 4.41 8.72
N GLY A 291 8.69 3.81 8.87
CA GLY A 291 8.90 2.60 9.68
C GLY A 291 8.50 1.30 8.96
N THR A 292 7.87 0.37 9.66
CA THR A 292 7.52 -0.97 9.12
C THR A 292 6.06 -1.32 9.36
N ASN A 293 5.38 -1.85 8.34
CA ASN A 293 4.09 -2.52 8.44
C ASN A 293 4.23 -3.91 9.11
N PHE A 294 4.53 -3.95 10.41
CA PHE A 294 4.73 -5.23 11.11
C PHE A 294 3.50 -6.15 11.03
N GLY A 295 3.77 -7.46 10.98
CA GLY A 295 2.73 -8.49 10.96
C GLY A 295 1.84 -8.43 9.72
N TRP A 296 0.54 -8.17 9.93
CA TRP A 296 -0.48 -8.21 8.87
C TRP A 296 -0.84 -6.84 8.29
N MET A 297 -0.21 -5.78 8.79
CA MET A 297 -0.82 -4.45 8.77
C MET A 297 -0.58 -3.66 7.49
N GLN A 298 0.24 -4.17 6.56
CA GLN A 298 0.38 -3.57 5.23
C GLN A 298 -0.98 -3.52 4.54
N GLY A 299 -1.26 -2.45 3.81
CA GLY A 299 -2.48 -2.27 3.05
C GLY A 299 -2.43 -2.85 1.63
N ALA A 300 -3.42 -2.48 0.83
CA ALA A 300 -3.37 -2.58 -0.62
C ALA A 300 -4.10 -1.39 -1.26
N ASN A 301 -3.67 -0.97 -2.44
CA ASN A 301 -4.43 -0.08 -3.31
C ASN A 301 -5.05 -0.89 -4.45
N GLY A 302 -6.12 -0.41 -5.04
CA GLY A 302 -6.72 -1.10 -6.18
C GLY A 302 -8.13 -0.65 -6.51
N GLY A 303 -8.63 -1.21 -7.60
CA GLY A 303 -9.97 -0.99 -8.11
C GLY A 303 -10.68 -2.32 -8.39
N ARG A 304 -11.66 -2.31 -9.28
CA ARG A 304 -12.42 -3.52 -9.62
C ARG A 304 -11.58 -4.61 -10.29
N ASN A 305 -10.57 -4.20 -11.06
CA ASN A 305 -9.73 -5.10 -11.86
C ASN A 305 -8.24 -5.09 -11.45
N ASP A 306 -7.87 -4.24 -10.50
CA ASP A 306 -6.49 -4.01 -10.06
C ASP A 306 -6.39 -4.22 -8.55
N PHE A 307 -5.29 -4.82 -8.10
CA PHE A 307 -5.01 -5.08 -6.68
C PHE A 307 -3.50 -5.08 -6.44
N ASN A 308 -3.01 -4.01 -5.84
CA ASN A 308 -1.60 -3.76 -5.56
C ASN A 308 -1.36 -3.81 -4.05
N VAL A 309 -0.61 -4.81 -3.60
CA VAL A 309 -0.37 -5.04 -2.18
C VAL A 309 0.87 -4.28 -1.75
N ASP A 310 0.75 -3.50 -0.67
CA ASP A 310 1.85 -2.72 -0.12
C ASP A 310 2.92 -3.63 0.49
N THR A 311 4.17 -3.20 0.44
CA THR A 311 5.29 -3.93 1.06
C THR A 311 5.24 -3.88 2.59
N THR A 312 6.01 -4.75 3.23
CA THR A 312 6.15 -4.74 4.69
C THR A 312 7.00 -3.55 5.14
N SER A 313 8.04 -3.18 4.39
CA SER A 313 8.76 -1.94 4.62
C SER A 313 7.82 -0.76 4.35
N TYR A 314 7.84 0.22 5.24
CA TYR A 314 7.22 1.52 5.01
C TYR A 314 8.31 2.61 5.08
N ASP A 315 9.49 2.32 4.53
CA ASP A 315 10.62 3.27 4.42
C ASP A 315 10.18 4.59 3.79
N TYR A 316 9.38 4.48 2.72
CA TYR A 316 8.73 5.59 2.03
C TYR A 316 9.69 6.56 1.30
N ASP A 317 11.00 6.27 1.26
CA ASP A 317 12.04 7.28 0.96
C ASP A 317 11.88 8.50 1.89
N SER A 318 11.65 8.24 3.18
CA SER A 318 11.41 9.25 4.20
C SER A 318 12.69 10.06 4.55
N ALA A 319 12.53 11.09 5.38
CA ALA A 319 13.67 11.76 6.00
C ALA A 319 14.48 10.78 6.90
N LEU A 320 13.81 9.92 7.65
CA LEU A 320 14.46 8.79 8.33
C LEU A 320 14.13 7.49 7.61
N ASP A 321 15.15 6.68 7.32
CA ASP A 321 14.95 5.33 6.73
C ASP A 321 14.08 4.43 7.63
N GLU A 322 13.72 3.25 7.14
CA GLU A 322 12.91 2.25 7.88
C GLU A 322 13.46 1.98 9.30
N SER A 323 14.78 2.00 9.48
CA SER A 323 15.45 1.78 10.78
C SER A 323 15.59 3.04 11.65
N GLY A 324 15.17 4.20 11.14
CA GLY A 324 15.20 5.49 11.82
C GLY A 324 16.53 6.24 11.71
N ARG A 325 17.36 5.93 10.72
CA ARG A 325 18.63 6.63 10.47
C ARG A 325 18.45 7.78 9.49
N VAL A 326 19.33 8.77 9.61
CA VAL A 326 19.29 9.97 8.77
C VAL A 326 19.62 9.65 7.31
N THR A 327 18.82 10.19 6.39
CA THR A 327 19.06 10.10 4.94
C THR A 327 19.61 11.43 4.40
N PRO A 328 20.08 11.48 3.14
CA PRO A 328 20.40 12.76 2.48
C PRO A 328 19.23 13.75 2.51
N LYS A 329 17.98 13.26 2.46
CA LYS A 329 16.76 14.07 2.54
C LYS A 329 16.59 14.75 3.90
N PHE A 330 16.86 14.02 4.99
CA PHE A 330 16.90 14.62 6.33
C PHE A 330 17.90 15.76 6.42
N MET A 331 19.11 15.57 5.88
CA MET A 331 20.15 16.59 5.92
C MET A 331 19.74 17.85 5.15
N ALA A 332 19.13 17.68 3.97
CA ALA A 332 18.62 18.80 3.17
C ALA A 332 17.48 19.56 3.86
N PHE A 333 16.52 18.84 4.47
CA PHE A 333 15.44 19.47 5.24
C PHE A 333 15.95 20.17 6.49
N ARG A 334 16.91 19.58 7.20
CA ARG A 334 17.56 20.20 8.36
C ARG A 334 18.30 21.48 7.97
N GLU A 335 19.04 21.48 6.87
CA GLU A 335 19.73 22.66 6.38
C GLU A 335 18.74 23.78 6.03
N LEU A 336 17.64 23.44 5.36
CA LEU A 336 16.56 24.38 5.06
C LEU A 336 15.96 24.96 6.34
N LEU A 337 15.54 24.12 7.29
CA LEU A 337 14.89 24.57 8.52
C LEU A 337 15.84 25.39 9.42
N GLN A 338 17.14 25.09 9.39
CA GLN A 338 18.15 25.91 10.08
C GLN A 338 18.18 27.36 9.56
N LYS A 339 17.96 27.59 8.25
CA LYS A 339 17.92 28.95 7.66
C LYS A 339 16.76 29.80 8.19
N TYR A 340 15.67 29.16 8.60
CA TYR A 340 14.46 29.83 9.12
C TYR A 340 14.34 29.77 10.64
N SER A 341 15.23 29.04 11.33
CA SER A 341 15.30 29.00 12.79
C SER A 341 16.11 30.15 13.36
N LYS A 342 15.59 30.81 14.41
CA LYS A 342 16.32 31.86 15.15
C LYS A 342 17.41 31.31 16.07
N ALA A 343 17.38 30.00 16.36
CA ALA A 343 18.34 29.32 17.21
C ALA A 343 19.02 28.15 16.46
N PRO A 344 20.24 27.76 16.84
CA PRO A 344 20.85 26.54 16.33
C PRO A 344 19.95 25.33 16.60
N LEU A 345 19.76 24.49 15.58
CA LEU A 345 19.01 23.25 15.72
C LEU A 345 19.78 22.26 16.63
N PRO A 346 19.10 21.48 17.49
CA PRO A 346 19.75 20.49 18.35
C PRO A 346 20.64 19.54 17.56
N PRO A 347 21.70 18.97 18.16
CA PRO A 347 22.53 17.97 17.48
C PRO A 347 21.70 16.74 17.08
N ILE A 348 22.11 16.07 16.01
CA ILE A 348 21.51 14.81 15.57
C ILE A 348 21.85 13.74 16.62
N PRO A 349 20.86 13.05 17.22
CA PRO A 349 21.10 11.96 18.15
C PRO A 349 21.95 10.84 17.53
N ALA A 350 22.93 10.34 18.28
CA ALA A 350 23.67 9.14 17.88
C ALA A 350 22.75 7.90 17.92
N MET A 351 22.87 7.06 16.90
CA MET A 351 22.21 5.75 16.83
C MET A 351 23.31 4.67 16.87
N PRO A 352 23.20 3.63 17.72
CA PRO A 352 24.02 2.43 17.66
C PRO A 352 24.09 1.87 16.25
N ASP A 353 25.23 1.30 15.87
CA ASP A 353 25.40 0.70 14.54
C ASP A 353 24.53 -0.56 14.38
N PRO A 354 24.08 -0.87 13.15
CA PRO A 354 23.48 -2.16 12.86
C PRO A 354 24.47 -3.29 13.12
N VAL A 355 23.95 -4.47 13.44
CA VAL A 355 24.75 -5.69 13.65
C VAL A 355 24.49 -6.69 12.54
N GLU A 356 25.54 -7.43 12.18
CA GLU A 356 25.38 -8.62 11.36
C GLU A 356 24.94 -9.80 12.23
N VAL A 357 24.07 -10.64 11.68
CA VAL A 357 23.77 -11.95 12.26
C VAL A 357 24.37 -12.99 11.31
N PRO A 358 25.36 -13.78 11.77
CA PRO A 358 25.94 -14.84 10.95
C PRO A 358 24.87 -15.79 10.43
N THR A 359 25.07 -16.33 9.23
CA THR A 359 24.14 -17.28 8.63
C THR A 359 23.83 -18.44 9.59
N PHE A 360 22.54 -18.67 9.81
CA PHE A 360 22.04 -19.78 10.62
C PHE A 360 20.97 -20.55 9.85
N SER A 361 20.89 -21.86 10.12
CA SER A 361 19.94 -22.76 9.48
C SER A 361 18.68 -22.93 10.33
N LEU A 362 17.55 -23.10 9.67
CA LEU A 362 16.27 -23.45 10.26
C LEU A 362 15.90 -24.89 9.84
N LYS A 363 15.16 -25.58 10.71
CA LYS A 363 14.68 -26.94 10.45
C LYS A 363 13.20 -26.92 10.13
N ALA A 364 12.79 -27.66 9.10
CA ALA A 364 11.37 -27.85 8.79
C ALA A 364 10.68 -28.64 9.92
N GLU A 365 9.53 -28.16 10.37
CA GLU A 365 8.70 -28.78 11.42
C GLU A 365 7.41 -29.42 10.86
N GLY A 366 7.09 -29.20 9.58
CA GLY A 366 5.85 -29.66 8.94
C GLY A 366 4.95 -28.51 8.50
N THR A 367 3.67 -28.78 8.24
CA THR A 367 2.73 -27.76 7.73
C THR A 367 2.23 -26.82 8.83
N ALA A 368 2.04 -25.55 8.49
CA ALA A 368 1.38 -24.54 9.34
C ALA A 368 -0.14 -24.80 9.49
N LEU A 369 -0.73 -25.56 8.56
CA LEU A 369 -2.16 -25.85 8.51
C LEU A 369 -2.45 -27.21 9.14
N SER A 370 -2.31 -27.28 10.46
CA SER A 370 -2.53 -28.49 11.25
C SER A 370 -3.25 -28.21 12.57
N GLY A 371 -3.77 -29.26 13.21
CA GLY A 371 -4.34 -29.16 14.56
C GLY A 371 -5.69 -28.45 14.68
N LYS A 372 -6.37 -28.16 13.56
CA LYS A 372 -7.73 -27.61 13.54
C LYS A 372 -8.75 -28.67 13.14
N THR A 373 -9.95 -28.58 13.70
CA THR A 373 -11.09 -29.42 13.31
C THR A 373 -11.86 -28.75 12.20
N ALA A 374 -12.04 -29.45 11.08
CA ALA A 374 -12.82 -28.95 9.96
C ALA A 374 -14.31 -28.86 10.30
N ARG A 375 -14.96 -27.78 9.85
CA ARG A 375 -16.40 -27.56 10.01
C ARG A 375 -17.10 -27.78 8.69
N LYS A 376 -18.14 -28.62 8.66
CA LYS A 376 -19.01 -28.74 7.49
C LYS A 376 -19.85 -27.49 7.33
N VAL A 377 -19.87 -26.94 6.13
CA VAL A 377 -20.62 -25.72 5.81
C VAL A 377 -21.47 -25.92 4.57
N LYS A 378 -22.61 -25.24 4.53
CA LYS A 378 -23.50 -25.23 3.37
C LYS A 378 -23.01 -24.24 2.32
N ASP A 379 -22.64 -23.04 2.78
CA ASP A 379 -22.14 -21.92 1.98
C ASP A 379 -20.66 -21.69 2.29
N LEU A 380 -19.93 -21.06 1.37
CA LEU A 380 -18.51 -20.73 1.55
C LEU A 380 -18.38 -19.50 2.47
N PRO A 381 -17.94 -19.64 3.74
CA PRO A 381 -17.80 -18.50 4.63
C PRO A 381 -16.63 -17.62 4.20
N THR A 382 -16.73 -16.30 4.38
CA THR A 382 -15.57 -15.41 4.29
C THR A 382 -14.73 -15.49 5.56
N PHE A 383 -13.57 -14.84 5.57
CA PHE A 383 -12.75 -14.70 6.79
C PHE A 383 -13.54 -14.03 7.92
N GLU A 384 -14.34 -13.02 7.58
CA GLU A 384 -15.18 -12.29 8.54
C GLU A 384 -16.33 -13.15 9.09
N ASP A 385 -16.90 -14.04 8.27
CA ASP A 385 -17.90 -15.03 8.72
C ASP A 385 -17.31 -16.00 9.76
N LEU A 386 -15.98 -16.20 9.74
CA LEU A 386 -15.23 -17.06 10.67
C LEU A 386 -14.66 -16.31 11.89
N ASP A 387 -14.96 -15.02 12.05
CA ASP A 387 -14.36 -14.17 13.09
C ASP A 387 -12.82 -14.14 13.03
N GLN A 388 -12.28 -14.20 11.80
CA GLN A 388 -10.86 -14.18 11.50
C GLN A 388 -10.54 -12.98 10.60
N ALA A 389 -9.54 -12.18 10.96
CA ALA A 389 -9.16 -11.01 10.15
C ALA A 389 -8.10 -11.35 9.09
N HIS A 390 -7.11 -12.18 9.43
CA HIS A 390 -5.92 -12.44 8.63
C HIS A 390 -5.55 -13.92 8.62
N GLY A 391 -4.44 -14.28 7.97
CA GLY A 391 -3.93 -15.65 7.91
C GLY A 391 -4.48 -16.45 6.73
N ILE A 392 -4.80 -17.72 6.97
CA ILE A 392 -5.21 -18.67 5.92
C ILE A 392 -6.56 -19.31 6.29
N VAL A 393 -7.42 -19.51 5.30
CA VAL A 393 -8.62 -20.34 5.40
C VAL A 393 -8.53 -21.45 4.36
N ARG A 394 -8.66 -22.70 4.81
CA ARG A 394 -8.70 -23.88 3.94
C ARG A 394 -10.14 -24.28 3.67
N TYR A 395 -10.51 -24.36 2.40
CA TYR A 395 -11.77 -24.93 1.92
C TYR A 395 -11.50 -26.31 1.32
N ARG A 396 -12.11 -27.35 1.86
CA ARG A 396 -11.89 -28.75 1.46
C ARG A 396 -13.19 -29.36 0.93
N THR A 397 -13.10 -30.12 -0.16
CA THR A 397 -14.18 -30.95 -0.69
C THR A 397 -13.61 -32.17 -1.42
N THR A 398 -14.47 -32.97 -2.03
CA THR A 398 -14.10 -34.14 -2.85
C THR A 398 -14.56 -33.91 -4.30
N SER A 399 -13.72 -34.26 -5.26
CA SER A 399 -14.06 -34.08 -6.68
C SER A 399 -15.14 -35.06 -7.14
N PRO A 400 -16.29 -34.61 -7.67
CA PRO A 400 -17.33 -35.49 -8.21
C PRO A 400 -16.99 -36.04 -9.60
N VAL A 401 -15.99 -35.44 -10.27
CA VAL A 401 -15.56 -35.73 -11.65
C VAL A 401 -14.05 -35.95 -11.71
N GLY A 402 -13.55 -36.45 -12.84
CA GLY A 402 -12.11 -36.61 -13.06
C GLY A 402 -11.72 -36.16 -14.46
N GLY A 403 -10.44 -35.81 -14.62
CA GLY A 403 -9.87 -35.32 -15.87
C GLY A 403 -8.96 -34.11 -15.65
N LYS A 404 -8.53 -33.53 -16.76
CA LYS A 404 -7.84 -32.24 -16.82
C LYS A 404 -8.91 -31.15 -17.05
N LEU A 405 -9.22 -30.39 -16.00
CA LEU A 405 -10.38 -29.50 -15.94
C LEU A 405 -10.01 -28.14 -15.36
N THR A 406 -10.76 -27.10 -15.74
CA THR A 406 -10.61 -25.76 -15.17
C THR A 406 -11.43 -25.65 -13.88
N LEU A 407 -10.77 -25.37 -12.76
CA LEU A 407 -11.42 -24.92 -11.53
C LEU A 407 -11.68 -23.41 -11.65
N THR A 408 -12.92 -22.96 -11.48
CA THR A 408 -13.34 -21.55 -11.62
C THR A 408 -14.08 -21.09 -10.37
N THR A 409 -13.88 -19.84 -9.97
CA THR A 409 -14.49 -19.23 -8.79
C THR A 409 -15.14 -17.89 -9.17
N GLY A 410 -16.05 -17.38 -8.33
CA GLY A 410 -16.57 -16.02 -8.45
C GLY A 410 -15.53 -14.94 -8.08
N GLY A 411 -14.41 -15.34 -7.49
CA GLY A 411 -13.31 -14.48 -7.06
C GLY A 411 -12.50 -15.09 -5.92
N VAL A 412 -11.20 -14.78 -5.90
CA VAL A 412 -10.27 -15.16 -4.83
C VAL A 412 -9.79 -13.88 -4.14
N PHE A 413 -9.89 -13.87 -2.81
CA PHE A 413 -9.54 -12.73 -1.96
C PHE A 413 -8.58 -13.23 -0.86
N ASP A 414 -7.27 -13.35 -1.11
CA ASP A 414 -6.57 -12.79 -2.28
C ASP A 414 -5.66 -13.78 -3.01
N TYR A 415 -5.08 -14.76 -2.32
CA TYR A 415 -4.16 -15.71 -2.95
C TYR A 415 -4.56 -17.14 -2.63
N ALA A 416 -4.93 -17.93 -3.64
CA ALA A 416 -5.39 -19.30 -3.45
C ALA A 416 -4.38 -20.30 -4.02
N ARG A 417 -3.97 -21.25 -3.18
CA ARG A 417 -3.27 -22.46 -3.60
C ARG A 417 -4.27 -23.60 -3.68
N VAL A 418 -4.35 -24.25 -4.84
CA VAL A 418 -5.24 -25.38 -5.08
C VAL A 418 -4.42 -26.66 -4.97
N LEU A 419 -4.83 -27.56 -4.09
CA LEU A 419 -4.17 -28.83 -3.85
C LEU A 419 -5.09 -30.01 -4.20
N VAL A 420 -4.53 -31.01 -4.88
CA VAL A 420 -5.18 -32.30 -5.17
C VAL A 420 -4.46 -33.37 -4.35
N ASN A 421 -5.18 -34.06 -3.47
CA ASN A 421 -4.63 -35.06 -2.56
C ASN A 421 -3.40 -34.54 -1.77
N GLY A 422 -3.43 -33.27 -1.39
CA GLY A 422 -2.37 -32.59 -0.64
C GLY A 422 -1.15 -32.14 -1.46
N LYS A 423 -1.15 -32.30 -2.78
CA LYS A 423 -0.10 -31.78 -3.68
C LYS A 423 -0.58 -30.52 -4.39
N LEU A 424 0.27 -29.49 -4.47
CA LEU A 424 -0.04 -28.25 -5.19
C LEU A 424 -0.32 -28.56 -6.67
N ALA A 425 -1.50 -28.18 -7.14
CA ALA A 425 -1.97 -28.36 -8.50
C ALA A 425 -2.08 -27.04 -9.28
N GLY A 426 -2.24 -25.92 -8.58
CA GLY A 426 -2.37 -24.61 -9.24
C GLY A 426 -2.50 -23.46 -8.25
N ILE A 427 -2.40 -22.23 -8.76
CA ILE A 427 -2.50 -20.99 -8.00
C ILE A 427 -3.49 -20.05 -8.71
N MET A 428 -4.27 -19.31 -7.92
CA MET A 428 -5.01 -18.14 -8.37
C MET A 428 -4.56 -16.92 -7.55
N ASP A 429 -4.02 -15.91 -8.22
CA ASP A 429 -3.54 -14.66 -7.62
C ASP A 429 -4.45 -13.48 -8.00
N ARG A 430 -5.07 -12.83 -7.01
CA ARG A 430 -5.94 -11.66 -7.20
C ARG A 430 -5.23 -10.51 -7.91
N ARG A 431 -3.93 -10.30 -7.65
CA ARG A 431 -3.14 -9.23 -8.29
C ARG A 431 -3.04 -9.40 -9.81
N ARG A 432 -3.17 -10.65 -10.27
CA ARG A 432 -3.20 -11.03 -11.69
C ARG A 432 -4.62 -11.23 -12.21
N ASN A 433 -5.63 -10.82 -11.44
CA ASN A 433 -7.06 -11.01 -11.72
C ASN A 433 -7.42 -12.49 -12.03
N GLN A 434 -6.69 -13.45 -11.46
CA GLN A 434 -6.92 -14.86 -11.71
C GLN A 434 -8.08 -15.36 -10.84
N LYS A 435 -9.10 -15.94 -11.49
CA LYS A 435 -10.28 -16.53 -10.85
C LYS A 435 -10.46 -18.01 -11.20
N SER A 436 -9.57 -18.53 -12.03
CA SER A 436 -9.59 -19.90 -12.48
C SER A 436 -8.19 -20.46 -12.65
N VAL A 437 -8.05 -21.77 -12.52
CA VAL A 437 -6.82 -22.50 -12.77
C VAL A 437 -7.11 -23.90 -13.32
N GLU A 438 -6.31 -24.36 -14.28
CA GLU A 438 -6.41 -25.71 -14.83
C GLU A 438 -5.74 -26.71 -13.86
N ILE A 439 -6.44 -27.78 -13.52
CA ILE A 439 -5.94 -28.84 -12.63
C ILE A 439 -6.22 -30.23 -13.21
N THR A 440 -5.39 -31.20 -12.83
CA THR A 440 -5.64 -32.62 -13.09
C THR A 440 -6.11 -33.28 -11.80
N VAL A 441 -7.27 -33.92 -11.85
CA VAL A 441 -7.92 -34.52 -10.67
C VAL A 441 -8.67 -35.80 -11.04
N GLY A 442 -8.74 -36.78 -10.15
CA GLY A 442 -9.58 -37.97 -10.25
C GLY A 442 -10.92 -37.83 -9.56
N LYS A 443 -11.92 -38.61 -9.98
CA LYS A 443 -13.19 -38.70 -9.25
C LYS A 443 -12.93 -39.30 -7.86
N GLY A 444 -13.39 -38.64 -6.81
CA GLY A 444 -13.15 -39.04 -5.42
C GLY A 444 -11.88 -38.45 -4.80
N ASP A 445 -11.06 -37.74 -5.58
CA ASP A 445 -9.87 -37.08 -5.03
C ASP A 445 -10.25 -35.95 -4.08
N ARG A 446 -9.41 -35.75 -3.05
CA ARG A 446 -9.53 -34.63 -2.14
C ARG A 446 -9.05 -33.35 -2.82
N LEU A 447 -9.91 -32.34 -2.84
CA LEU A 447 -9.60 -30.98 -3.28
C LEU A 447 -9.51 -30.06 -2.07
N GLU A 448 -8.41 -29.31 -1.98
CA GLU A 448 -8.19 -28.29 -0.95
C GLU A 448 -7.86 -26.96 -1.65
N ILE A 449 -8.48 -25.87 -1.20
CA ILE A 449 -8.20 -24.51 -1.65
C ILE A 449 -7.77 -23.73 -0.42
N ASP A 450 -6.47 -23.49 -0.30
CA ASP A 450 -5.89 -22.69 0.78
C ASP A 450 -5.88 -21.23 0.34
N VAL A 451 -6.79 -20.42 0.89
CA VAL A 451 -6.88 -18.99 0.60
C VAL A 451 -6.17 -18.20 1.69
N GLU A 452 -5.21 -17.38 1.29
CA GLU A 452 -4.50 -16.45 2.16
C GLU A 452 -4.96 -15.01 1.92
N THR A 453 -5.08 -14.24 3.00
CA THR A 453 -5.24 -12.78 2.93
C THR A 453 -3.91 -12.13 2.62
N LEU A 454 -3.81 -11.43 1.48
CA LEU A 454 -2.63 -10.62 1.22
C LEU A 454 -2.71 -9.31 2.01
N SER A 455 -3.81 -8.55 1.82
CA SER A 455 -4.19 -7.35 2.59
C SER A 455 -5.55 -6.85 2.12
N ARG A 456 -6.30 -6.08 2.91
CA ARG A 456 -7.50 -5.34 2.47
C ARG A 456 -7.14 -4.03 1.79
N ILE A 457 -7.86 -3.71 0.70
CA ILE A 457 -7.77 -2.40 0.06
C ILE A 457 -8.03 -1.28 1.08
N ASN A 458 -7.13 -0.30 1.10
CA ASN A 458 -7.11 0.80 2.06
C ASN A 458 -7.61 2.14 1.49
N PHE A 459 -7.85 2.23 0.18
CA PHE A 459 -8.24 3.46 -0.51
C PHE A 459 -9.32 3.23 -1.58
N GLY A 460 -10.21 4.20 -1.76
CA GLY A 460 -11.19 4.23 -2.86
C GLY A 460 -12.48 3.43 -2.63
N GLU A 461 -13.24 3.22 -3.72
CA GLU A 461 -14.60 2.66 -3.66
C GLU A 461 -14.67 1.17 -3.29
N MET A 462 -13.54 0.46 -3.36
CA MET A 462 -13.52 -0.99 -3.17
C MET A 462 -13.48 -1.43 -1.70
N ILE A 463 -13.17 -0.54 -0.77
CA ILE A 463 -13.03 -0.84 0.67
C ILE A 463 -14.23 -1.63 1.23
N PRO A 464 -15.52 -1.28 0.96
CA PRO A 464 -16.67 -2.03 1.49
C PRO A 464 -16.82 -3.46 0.93
N HIS A 465 -16.05 -3.80 -0.11
CA HIS A 465 -16.09 -5.08 -0.81
C HIS A 465 -14.92 -6.01 -0.44
N GLU A 466 -14.06 -5.61 0.50
CA GLU A 466 -12.84 -6.33 0.91
C GLU A 466 -13.06 -7.49 1.89
N ARG A 467 -14.21 -8.19 1.78
CA ARG A 467 -14.40 -9.46 2.49
C ARG A 467 -13.49 -10.51 1.89
N LYS A 468 -12.73 -11.21 2.75
CA LYS A 468 -11.68 -12.12 2.29
C LYS A 468 -12.15 -13.57 2.19
N GLY A 469 -11.45 -14.38 1.41
CA GLY A 469 -11.78 -15.79 1.20
C GLY A 469 -12.20 -16.09 -0.24
N LEU A 470 -13.11 -17.05 -0.39
CA LEU A 470 -13.52 -17.58 -1.68
C LEU A 470 -14.94 -17.14 -2.02
N LYS A 471 -15.12 -16.50 -3.18
CA LYS A 471 -16.46 -16.12 -3.67
C LYS A 471 -17.02 -17.25 -4.54
N GLY A 472 -18.19 -17.76 -4.16
CA GLY A 472 -18.89 -18.82 -4.90
C GLY A 472 -19.72 -18.32 -6.10
N PRO A 473 -20.28 -19.25 -6.90
CA PRO A 473 -20.05 -20.70 -6.83
C PRO A 473 -18.63 -21.09 -7.27
N VAL A 474 -18.19 -22.30 -6.92
CA VAL A 474 -16.91 -22.88 -7.36
C VAL A 474 -17.22 -24.03 -8.30
N LEU A 475 -16.73 -23.96 -9.53
CA LEU A 475 -17.01 -24.92 -10.59
C LEU A 475 -15.72 -25.67 -10.95
N LEU A 476 -15.83 -26.98 -11.16
CA LEU A 476 -14.80 -27.81 -11.77
C LEU A 476 -15.29 -28.29 -13.13
N GLY A 477 -14.77 -27.69 -14.20
CA GLY A 477 -15.41 -27.72 -15.51
C GLY A 477 -16.81 -27.08 -15.42
N GLU A 478 -17.84 -27.85 -15.77
CA GLU A 478 -19.24 -27.42 -15.66
C GLU A 478 -19.90 -27.85 -14.33
N THR A 479 -19.19 -28.60 -13.48
CA THR A 479 -19.77 -29.17 -12.25
C THR A 479 -19.54 -28.26 -11.05
N GLU A 480 -20.61 -27.81 -10.39
CA GLU A 480 -20.50 -27.07 -9.13
C GLU A 480 -20.02 -27.96 -7.97
N LEU A 481 -18.98 -27.52 -7.28
CA LEU A 481 -18.44 -28.19 -6.09
C LEU A 481 -19.25 -27.80 -4.84
N LYS A 482 -19.66 -28.82 -4.07
CA LYS A 482 -20.50 -28.68 -2.87
C LYS A 482 -19.88 -29.43 -1.69
N SER A 483 -20.61 -29.50 -0.57
CA SER A 483 -20.23 -30.29 0.62
C SER A 483 -18.86 -29.88 1.19
N TRP A 484 -18.72 -28.59 1.48
CA TRP A 484 -17.47 -28.01 1.91
C TRP A 484 -17.18 -28.26 3.39
N GLU A 485 -15.91 -28.48 3.69
CA GLU A 485 -15.33 -28.43 5.02
C GLU A 485 -14.36 -27.26 5.12
N VAL A 486 -14.39 -26.50 6.21
CA VAL A 486 -13.59 -25.28 6.36
C VAL A 486 -12.78 -25.29 7.66
N GLU A 487 -11.53 -24.84 7.57
CA GLU A 487 -10.59 -24.67 8.69
C GLU A 487 -9.98 -23.26 8.62
N GLY A 488 -10.08 -22.49 9.72
CA GLY A 488 -9.49 -21.15 9.85
C GLY A 488 -8.18 -21.16 10.66
N TYR A 489 -7.16 -20.50 10.11
CA TYR A 489 -5.83 -20.36 10.71
C TYR A 489 -5.46 -18.86 10.75
N PRO A 490 -5.78 -18.14 11.85
CA PRO A 490 -5.48 -16.71 11.96
C PRO A 490 -3.99 -16.36 11.94
N LEU A 491 -3.16 -17.26 12.48
CA LEU A 491 -1.69 -17.13 12.54
C LEU A 491 -1.20 -15.87 13.29
N ASP A 492 -2.00 -15.35 14.23
CA ASP A 492 -1.62 -14.23 15.10
C ASP A 492 -0.36 -14.52 15.95
N VAL A 493 -0.11 -15.81 16.22
CA VAL A 493 1.08 -16.34 16.88
C VAL A 493 1.86 -17.23 15.92
N ALA A 494 3.16 -17.36 16.15
CA ALA A 494 4.02 -18.23 15.35
C ALA A 494 3.44 -19.66 15.32
N PRO A 495 3.22 -20.25 14.13
CA PRO A 495 2.66 -21.59 14.03
C PRO A 495 3.67 -22.65 14.50
N THR A 496 3.14 -23.80 14.89
CA THR A 496 3.91 -25.04 15.08
C THR A 496 3.69 -25.94 13.87
N GLY A 497 4.77 -26.53 13.34
CA GLY A 497 4.64 -27.48 12.24
C GLY A 497 3.92 -28.77 12.66
N GLY A 498 3.07 -29.28 11.78
CA GLY A 498 2.35 -30.54 11.98
C GLY A 498 2.25 -31.40 10.73
N LYS A 499 1.50 -32.51 10.82
CA LYS A 499 1.26 -33.42 9.69
C LYS A 499 0.21 -32.84 8.74
N GLY A 500 0.42 -33.01 7.43
CA GLY A 500 -0.53 -32.61 6.39
C GLY A 500 0.15 -31.92 5.21
N SER A 501 -0.64 -31.19 4.44
CA SER A 501 -0.23 -30.35 3.30
C SER A 501 -0.37 -28.87 3.63
N GLY A 502 0.30 -28.00 2.87
CA GLY A 502 0.20 -26.54 3.03
C GLY A 502 1.57 -25.87 3.19
N PRO A 503 1.62 -24.60 3.67
CA PRO A 503 2.85 -23.86 3.93
C PRO A 503 3.68 -24.60 4.95
N ILE A 504 5.00 -24.56 4.82
CA ILE A 504 5.93 -25.25 5.71
C ILE A 504 6.43 -24.30 6.79
N VAL A 505 6.42 -24.75 8.03
CA VAL A 505 7.02 -24.05 9.18
C VAL A 505 8.47 -24.48 9.32
N TYR A 506 9.36 -23.50 9.46
CA TYR A 506 10.77 -23.68 9.76
C TYR A 506 11.10 -22.99 11.08
N ARG A 507 11.91 -23.63 11.92
CA ARG A 507 12.36 -23.06 13.20
C ARG A 507 13.86 -23.16 13.35
N GLY A 508 14.47 -22.09 13.83
CA GLY A 508 15.89 -22.04 14.16
C GLY A 508 16.18 -21.02 15.24
N SER A 509 17.45 -20.87 15.55
CA SER A 509 17.91 -19.88 16.53
C SER A 509 19.33 -19.46 16.26
N PHE A 510 19.67 -18.23 16.65
CA PHE A 510 21.02 -17.69 16.65
C PHE A 510 21.32 -17.05 18.01
N THR A 511 22.59 -16.75 18.26
CA THR A 511 23.05 -16.15 19.53
C THR A 511 23.75 -14.82 19.28
N LEU A 512 23.45 -13.82 20.11
CA LEU A 512 24.08 -12.49 20.04
C LEU A 512 24.83 -12.14 21.32
N ALA A 513 26.03 -11.57 21.18
CA ALA A 513 26.78 -11.00 22.31
C ALA A 513 26.23 -9.63 22.74
N SER A 514 25.72 -8.86 21.77
CA SER A 514 25.08 -7.55 21.93
C SER A 514 23.97 -7.38 20.89
N THR A 515 22.98 -6.56 21.20
CA THR A 515 21.85 -6.27 20.30
C THR A 515 22.12 -5.01 19.49
N GLY A 516 21.76 -5.02 18.22
CA GLY A 516 21.67 -3.86 17.34
C GLY A 516 20.61 -4.11 16.28
N ASP A 517 20.27 -3.09 15.50
CA ASP A 517 19.33 -3.27 14.39
C ASP A 517 19.94 -4.21 13.34
N THR A 518 19.14 -5.01 12.65
CA THR A 518 19.63 -5.86 11.55
C THR A 518 18.53 -6.06 10.52
N PHE A 519 18.87 -6.66 9.38
CA PHE A 519 17.92 -6.89 8.28
C PHE A 519 18.02 -8.34 7.84
N PHE A 520 16.99 -9.15 8.10
CA PHE A 520 16.99 -10.55 7.69
C PHE A 520 16.87 -10.64 6.17
N ASP A 521 17.87 -11.28 5.54
CA ASP A 521 17.93 -11.54 4.11
C ASP A 521 16.99 -12.69 3.73
N MET A 522 15.95 -12.36 2.97
CA MET A 522 14.88 -13.30 2.62
C MET A 522 15.00 -13.82 1.17
N ARG A 523 16.10 -13.51 0.46
CA ARG A 523 16.27 -13.91 -0.96
C ARG A 523 16.34 -15.43 -1.19
N ALA A 524 16.66 -16.21 -0.16
CA ALA A 524 16.66 -17.67 -0.21
C ALA A 524 15.27 -18.32 0.01
N TRP A 525 14.24 -17.50 0.22
CA TRP A 525 12.88 -17.90 0.57
C TRP A 525 11.89 -17.49 -0.52
N ASN A 526 10.69 -18.08 -0.53
CA ASN A 526 9.70 -17.82 -1.56
C ASN A 526 8.71 -16.72 -1.17
N LYS A 527 7.82 -17.05 -0.25
CA LYS A 527 6.74 -16.16 0.17
C LYS A 527 6.23 -16.64 1.52
N GLY A 528 5.99 -15.71 2.43
CA GLY A 528 5.38 -16.04 3.71
C GLY A 528 5.70 -15.02 4.79
N PHE A 529 5.93 -15.50 6.02
CA PHE A 529 6.03 -14.65 7.21
C PHE A 529 7.16 -15.09 8.14
N VAL A 530 7.71 -14.13 8.89
CA VAL A 530 8.76 -14.39 9.89
C VAL A 530 8.32 -13.94 11.28
N TRP A 531 8.56 -14.76 12.29
CA TRP A 531 8.46 -14.40 13.69
C TRP A 531 9.83 -14.44 14.36
N LEU A 532 10.16 -13.38 15.09
CA LEU A 532 11.35 -13.28 15.94
C LEU A 532 10.93 -13.24 17.39
N ASN A 533 11.37 -14.20 18.20
CA ASN A 533 11.03 -14.27 19.63
C ASN A 533 9.51 -14.16 19.89
N GLY A 534 8.70 -14.75 19.01
CA GLY A 534 7.23 -14.69 19.05
C GLY A 534 6.58 -13.44 18.44
N ARG A 535 7.36 -12.43 18.04
CA ARG A 535 6.85 -11.21 17.38
C ARG A 535 6.83 -11.39 15.87
N ASN A 536 5.68 -11.14 15.24
CA ASN A 536 5.54 -11.21 13.79
C ASN A 536 6.21 -9.99 13.13
N LEU A 537 7.29 -10.23 12.38
CA LEU A 537 8.03 -9.19 11.65
C LEU A 537 7.28 -8.73 10.40
N GLY A 538 6.39 -9.57 9.86
CA GLY A 538 5.64 -9.28 8.64
C GLY A 538 5.98 -10.23 7.50
N ARG A 539 5.57 -9.82 6.30
CA ARG A 539 5.61 -10.62 5.08
C ARG A 539 6.94 -10.47 4.36
N PHE A 540 7.43 -11.57 3.80
CA PHE A 540 8.44 -11.52 2.75
C PHE A 540 7.87 -12.12 1.46
N TRP A 541 8.37 -11.67 0.32
CA TRP A 541 8.02 -12.24 -0.97
C TRP A 541 9.15 -12.03 -1.97
N LYS A 542 9.63 -13.14 -2.55
CA LYS A 542 10.73 -13.18 -3.53
C LYS A 542 10.59 -12.22 -4.70
N ILE A 543 9.37 -11.88 -5.11
CA ILE A 543 9.12 -10.97 -6.23
C ILE A 543 9.61 -9.53 -5.99
N GLY A 544 9.96 -9.16 -4.75
CA GLY A 544 10.51 -7.84 -4.44
C GLY A 544 9.47 -6.71 -4.45
N PRO A 545 9.89 -5.44 -4.39
CA PRO A 545 11.29 -5.00 -4.45
C PRO A 545 12.01 -5.16 -3.10
N GLN A 546 11.26 -5.29 -2.00
CA GLN A 546 11.77 -5.62 -0.69
C GLN A 546 12.28 -7.07 -0.63
N GLN A 547 13.55 -7.26 -0.27
CA GLN A 547 14.19 -8.56 -0.08
C GLN A 547 14.70 -8.79 1.35
N THR A 548 14.61 -7.79 2.21
CA THR A 548 14.97 -7.89 3.61
C THR A 548 13.84 -7.47 4.55
N LEU A 549 13.73 -8.13 5.70
CA LEU A 549 12.85 -7.71 6.80
C LEU A 549 13.65 -6.97 7.88
N PHE A 550 13.19 -5.76 8.25
CA PHE A 550 13.77 -5.02 9.36
C PHE A 550 13.57 -5.75 10.69
N VAL A 551 14.65 -5.85 11.46
CA VAL A 551 14.68 -6.45 12.79
C VAL A 551 15.13 -5.39 13.79
N PRO A 552 14.21 -4.86 14.62
CA PRO A 552 14.56 -3.87 15.62
C PRO A 552 15.45 -4.44 16.72
N ARG A 553 16.47 -3.69 17.11
CA ARG A 553 17.34 -4.04 18.25
C ARG A 553 16.58 -4.32 19.54
N SER A 554 15.45 -3.64 19.78
CA SER A 554 14.65 -3.77 21.00
C SER A 554 13.86 -5.08 21.04
N TRP A 555 13.75 -5.80 19.93
CA TRP A 555 13.10 -7.11 19.84
C TRP A 555 14.10 -8.28 19.89
N LEU A 556 15.39 -7.97 19.79
CA LEU A 556 16.48 -8.92 19.99
C LEU A 556 16.83 -9.03 21.48
N LYS A 557 17.43 -10.17 21.83
CA LYS A 557 17.94 -10.47 23.16
C LYS A 557 19.44 -10.73 23.08
N LYS A 558 20.18 -10.33 24.11
CA LYS A 558 21.51 -10.90 24.36
C LYS A 558 21.34 -12.40 24.64
N GLY A 559 22.19 -13.24 24.06
CA GLY A 559 22.04 -14.69 24.09
C GLY A 559 21.16 -15.20 22.95
N LYS A 560 20.39 -16.26 23.22
CA LYS A 560 19.63 -17.00 22.20
C LYS A 560 18.38 -16.24 21.75
N ASN A 561 18.20 -16.14 20.43
CA ASN A 561 17.01 -15.62 19.76
C ASN A 561 16.38 -16.72 18.91
N GLU A 562 15.06 -16.86 18.98
CA GLU A 562 14.31 -17.82 18.17
C GLU A 562 13.77 -17.14 16.90
N VAL A 563 13.86 -17.84 15.77
CA VAL A 563 13.23 -17.45 14.51
C VAL A 563 12.34 -18.57 14.01
N VAL A 564 11.11 -18.21 13.65
CA VAL A 564 10.15 -19.08 12.96
C VAL A 564 9.84 -18.46 11.60
N VAL A 565 9.87 -19.27 10.54
CA VAL A 565 9.48 -18.85 9.20
C VAL A 565 8.36 -19.76 8.73
N MET A 566 7.27 -19.18 8.24
CA MET A 566 6.30 -19.92 7.42
C MET A 566 6.60 -19.58 5.96
N ASP A 567 6.88 -20.58 5.13
CA ASP A 567 7.08 -20.44 3.70
C ASP A 567 6.00 -21.21 2.93
N ASP A 568 5.38 -20.56 1.94
CA ASP A 568 4.23 -21.08 1.22
C ASP A 568 4.56 -22.26 0.30
N GLU A 569 5.80 -22.38 -0.17
CA GLU A 569 6.25 -23.40 -1.11
C GLU A 569 7.28 -24.36 -0.50
N GLY A 570 7.90 -23.95 0.60
CA GLY A 570 9.08 -24.58 1.18
C GLY A 570 10.36 -24.21 0.45
N THR A 571 11.51 -24.39 1.11
CA THR A 571 12.83 -24.11 0.53
C THR A 571 13.78 -25.27 0.82
N ALA A 572 14.64 -25.57 -0.16
CA ALA A 572 15.70 -26.57 -0.01
C ALA A 572 16.88 -26.05 0.84
N SER A 573 17.00 -24.72 0.98
CA SER A 573 18.09 -24.05 1.70
C SER A 573 17.54 -23.07 2.75
N PRO A 574 16.94 -23.57 3.85
CA PRO A 574 16.31 -22.75 4.88
C PRO A 574 17.35 -22.06 5.77
N THR A 575 18.00 -21.03 5.24
CA THR A 575 19.00 -20.23 5.95
C THR A 575 18.61 -18.75 5.96
N ILE A 576 18.97 -18.06 7.05
CA ILE A 576 18.84 -16.61 7.18
C ILE A 576 20.17 -16.06 7.64
N GLN A 577 20.52 -14.86 7.16
CA GLN A 577 21.56 -14.00 7.71
C GLN A 577 20.96 -12.62 8.02
N GLY A 578 21.55 -11.91 8.97
CA GLY A 578 21.21 -10.52 9.27
C GLY A 578 22.23 -9.59 8.65
N LEU A 579 21.78 -8.68 7.80
CA LEU A 579 22.60 -7.67 7.13
C LEU A 579 22.62 -6.37 7.93
N THR A 580 23.59 -5.51 7.63
CA THR A 580 23.66 -4.14 8.20
C THR A 580 22.92 -3.09 7.37
N LYS A 581 22.44 -3.46 6.17
CA LYS A 581 21.67 -2.60 5.27
C LYS A 581 20.46 -3.36 4.72
N PRO A 582 19.33 -2.68 4.48
CA PRO A 582 18.20 -3.29 3.80
C PRO A 582 18.47 -3.47 2.30
N ILE A 583 17.70 -4.34 1.67
CA ILE A 583 17.59 -4.48 0.22
C ILE A 583 16.12 -4.21 -0.11
N LEU A 584 15.82 -3.01 -0.61
CA LEU A 584 14.45 -2.54 -0.88
C LEU A 584 14.15 -2.40 -2.37
N ASP A 585 15.15 -2.60 -3.25
CA ASP A 585 15.15 -2.21 -4.66
C ASP A 585 15.41 -3.39 -5.63
N GLN A 586 15.28 -4.64 -5.15
CA GLN A 586 15.56 -5.83 -5.95
C GLN A 586 14.29 -6.62 -6.29
N ILE A 587 13.97 -6.70 -7.58
CA ILE A 587 12.87 -7.52 -8.13
C ILE A 587 13.48 -8.82 -8.70
N GLU A 588 12.95 -10.00 -8.32
CA GLU A 588 13.48 -11.31 -8.74
C GLU A 588 13.39 -11.55 -10.26
N THR A 589 12.38 -10.97 -10.93
CA THR A 589 12.37 -10.86 -12.38
C THR A 589 12.55 -9.39 -12.74
N PRO A 590 13.79 -8.91 -12.96
CA PRO A 590 13.98 -7.64 -13.63
C PRO A 590 13.13 -7.65 -14.91
N PRO A 591 12.51 -6.54 -15.31
CA PRO A 591 12.04 -6.40 -16.68
C PRO A 591 13.11 -6.94 -17.62
N THR A 592 12.89 -8.10 -18.24
CA THR A 592 13.75 -8.49 -19.37
C THR A 592 13.19 -7.68 -20.52
N PRO A 593 13.95 -6.73 -21.10
CA PRO A 593 13.46 -6.02 -22.28
C PRO A 593 13.08 -7.07 -23.33
N ALA A 594 11.87 -6.97 -23.89
CA ALA A 594 11.44 -7.89 -24.93
C ALA A 594 12.32 -7.72 -26.20
N ARG A 595 13.08 -6.62 -26.30
CA ARG A 595 14.11 -6.43 -27.33
C ARG A 595 15.35 -7.29 -27.07
N LYS A 596 15.35 -8.51 -27.61
CA LYS A 596 16.58 -9.31 -27.76
C LYS A 596 17.38 -8.82 -28.99
N ASN A 597 18.62 -8.37 -28.78
CA ASN A 597 19.70 -8.31 -29.78
C ASN A 597 19.63 -7.23 -30.88
N ASN A 598 19.30 -5.96 -30.58
CA ASN A 598 19.35 -4.83 -31.54
C ASN A 598 18.55 -5.01 -32.85
N LYS A 599 17.72 -6.05 -32.95
CA LYS A 599 16.93 -6.28 -34.15
C LYS A 599 15.86 -5.20 -34.31
N VAL A 600 15.50 -4.93 -35.57
CA VAL A 600 14.47 -3.97 -35.96
C VAL A 600 13.48 -4.73 -36.83
N ALA A 601 12.19 -4.68 -36.46
CA ALA A 601 11.14 -5.32 -37.25
C ALA A 601 11.02 -4.64 -38.63
N ASP A 602 11.09 -5.43 -39.71
CA ASP A 602 10.93 -4.93 -41.08
C ASP A 602 9.45 -5.03 -41.51
N LEU A 603 8.82 -3.85 -41.64
CA LEU A 603 7.43 -3.69 -42.06
C LEU A 603 7.29 -3.31 -43.55
N SER A 604 8.40 -3.15 -44.30
CA SER A 604 8.42 -2.55 -45.65
C SER A 604 7.61 -3.31 -46.72
N GLY A 605 7.28 -4.58 -46.47
CA GLY A 605 6.44 -5.41 -47.33
C GLY A 605 5.00 -5.62 -46.82
N LEU A 606 4.62 -5.02 -45.69
CA LEU A 606 3.30 -5.20 -45.09
C LEU A 606 2.39 -4.02 -45.44
N LYS A 607 1.13 -4.33 -45.78
CA LYS A 607 0.09 -3.33 -45.95
C LYS A 607 -0.72 -3.20 -44.65
N PRO A 608 -0.84 -2.00 -44.06
CA PRO A 608 -1.66 -1.83 -42.87
C PRO A 608 -3.13 -2.10 -43.21
N ALA A 609 -3.82 -2.81 -42.32
CA ALA A 609 -5.27 -2.94 -42.35
C ALA A 609 -5.94 -1.59 -42.02
N LEU A 610 -5.28 -0.75 -41.22
CA LEU A 610 -5.76 0.56 -40.82
C LEU A 610 -4.59 1.55 -40.69
N ASP A 611 -4.73 2.77 -41.19
CA ASP A 611 -3.84 3.92 -40.94
C ASP A 611 -4.77 5.09 -40.56
N VAL A 612 -4.77 5.48 -39.29
CA VAL A 612 -5.79 6.40 -38.75
C VAL A 612 -5.22 7.35 -37.72
N LYS A 613 -5.78 8.57 -37.69
CA LYS A 613 -5.60 9.51 -36.59
C LYS A 613 -6.67 9.25 -35.54
N LEU A 614 -6.27 9.02 -34.29
CA LEU A 614 -7.16 8.76 -33.17
C LEU A 614 -7.79 10.09 -32.72
N SER A 615 -9.11 10.18 -32.77
CA SER A 615 -9.85 11.41 -32.46
C SER A 615 -10.09 11.61 -30.95
N VAL A 616 -9.89 10.57 -30.11
CA VAL A 616 -10.11 10.60 -28.66
C VAL A 616 -9.18 9.63 -27.91
N THR A 617 -8.81 9.95 -26.66
CA THR A 617 -8.19 8.99 -25.73
C THR A 617 -9.09 7.77 -25.49
N GLY A 618 -8.60 6.56 -25.76
CA GLY A 618 -9.33 5.29 -25.54
C GLY A 618 -10.16 4.79 -26.71
N THR A 619 -9.91 5.28 -27.93
CA THR A 619 -10.74 5.02 -29.12
C THR A 619 -10.76 3.55 -29.53
N LYS A 620 -11.96 2.97 -29.60
CA LYS A 620 -12.24 1.74 -30.36
C LYS A 620 -12.44 2.09 -31.83
N VAL A 621 -11.59 1.58 -32.72
CA VAL A 621 -11.61 1.86 -34.16
C VAL A 621 -12.02 0.62 -34.94
N ALA A 622 -12.81 0.79 -35.99
CA ALA A 622 -13.22 -0.30 -36.87
C ALA A 622 -12.06 -0.77 -37.76
N LEU A 623 -11.96 -2.09 -37.96
CA LEU A 623 -11.05 -2.71 -38.90
C LEU A 623 -11.83 -3.14 -40.16
N PRO A 624 -11.22 -3.13 -41.36
CA PRO A 624 -11.88 -3.58 -42.58
C PRO A 624 -12.43 -5.00 -42.48
N GLU A 625 -13.47 -5.26 -43.26
CA GLU A 625 -14.02 -6.60 -43.46
C GLU A 625 -12.95 -7.60 -43.88
N GLY A 626 -12.93 -8.77 -43.22
CA GLY A 626 -11.98 -9.84 -43.51
C GLY A 626 -10.61 -9.69 -42.85
N THR A 627 -10.39 -8.68 -41.99
CA THR A 627 -9.14 -8.53 -41.24
C THR A 627 -8.88 -9.76 -40.35
N LYS A 628 -7.83 -10.52 -40.69
CA LYS A 628 -7.45 -11.78 -40.03
C LYS A 628 -5.93 -11.93 -40.00
N GLY A 629 -5.41 -12.55 -38.94
CA GLY A 629 -3.99 -12.90 -38.84
C GLY A 629 -3.62 -13.40 -37.45
N ARG A 630 -2.41 -13.92 -37.29
CA ARG A 630 -1.86 -14.41 -36.02
C ARG A 630 -1.08 -13.34 -35.26
N TYR A 631 -0.47 -12.40 -35.95
CA TYR A 631 0.35 -11.35 -35.36
C TYR A 631 -0.33 -10.00 -35.52
N LEU A 632 -0.57 -9.32 -34.41
CA LEU A 632 -1.02 -7.93 -34.38
C LEU A 632 0.19 -7.02 -34.30
N VAL A 633 0.35 -6.13 -35.28
CA VAL A 633 1.39 -5.09 -35.28
C VAL A 633 0.71 -3.75 -35.06
N ILE A 634 1.20 -3.00 -34.08
CA ILE A 634 0.79 -1.64 -33.77
C ILE A 634 2.00 -0.75 -34.02
N GLU A 635 1.96 0.05 -35.08
CA GLU A 635 2.98 1.04 -35.41
C GLU A 635 2.43 2.43 -35.05
N ALA A 636 2.84 2.96 -33.90
CA ALA A 636 2.54 4.32 -33.48
C ALA A 636 3.40 5.30 -34.28
N MET A 637 2.75 6.22 -35.00
CA MET A 637 3.40 7.16 -35.91
C MET A 637 3.67 8.52 -35.27
N SER A 638 2.87 8.92 -34.28
CA SER A 638 3.00 10.20 -33.57
C SER A 638 2.26 10.20 -32.24
N GLU A 639 2.63 11.13 -31.36
CA GLU A 639 2.02 11.41 -30.06
C GLU A 639 1.16 12.70 -30.11
N ALA A 640 0.11 12.77 -29.30
CA ALA A 640 -0.92 13.80 -29.32
C ALA A 640 -0.43 15.22 -29.00
N ARG A 641 0.70 15.36 -28.32
CA ARG A 641 1.37 16.62 -27.99
C ARG A 641 2.70 16.80 -28.73
N GLY A 642 3.01 15.94 -29.70
CA GLY A 642 4.24 15.99 -30.50
C GLY A 642 5.50 15.49 -29.78
N GLY A 643 5.36 14.83 -28.63
CA GLY A 643 6.47 14.20 -27.92
C GLY A 643 7.02 12.97 -28.66
N PRO A 644 8.24 12.52 -28.32
CA PRO A 644 8.82 11.34 -28.96
C PRO A 644 8.22 10.03 -28.46
N TRP A 645 7.44 10.01 -27.37
CA TRP A 645 7.07 8.79 -26.66
C TRP A 645 5.77 8.13 -27.14
N THR A 646 5.61 6.83 -26.87
CA THR A 646 4.36 6.08 -27.04
C THR A 646 4.02 5.30 -25.77
N THR A 647 2.72 5.24 -25.44
CA THR A 647 2.15 4.45 -24.35
C THR A 647 0.91 3.68 -24.79
N LEU A 648 0.73 2.48 -24.22
CA LEU A 648 -0.51 1.70 -24.33
C LEU A 648 -0.78 0.99 -23.01
N ALA A 649 -1.88 1.33 -22.36
CA ALA A 649 -2.38 0.62 -21.18
C ALA A 649 -2.99 -0.72 -21.55
N GLU A 650 -3.86 -0.74 -22.56
CA GLU A 650 -4.49 -1.98 -23.05
C GLU A 650 -4.65 -1.97 -24.56
N VAL A 651 -4.56 -3.17 -25.13
CA VAL A 651 -4.89 -3.46 -26.52
C VAL A 651 -5.94 -4.57 -26.56
N ASP A 652 -7.15 -4.25 -27.03
CA ASP A 652 -8.23 -5.24 -27.19
C ASP A 652 -8.64 -5.37 -28.65
N LEU A 653 -8.73 -6.61 -29.14
CA LEU A 653 -9.38 -6.93 -30.41
C LEU A 653 -10.80 -7.41 -30.16
N TYR A 654 -11.72 -7.08 -31.06
CA TYR A 654 -13.11 -7.49 -30.98
C TYR A 654 -13.56 -8.20 -32.24
N ASP A 655 -14.35 -9.26 -32.09
CA ASP A 655 -14.91 -10.02 -33.20
C ASP A 655 -16.12 -9.32 -33.87
N ALA A 656 -16.74 -10.00 -34.84
CA ALA A 656 -17.91 -9.48 -35.55
C ALA A 656 -19.18 -9.37 -34.71
N SER A 657 -19.26 -10.07 -33.58
CA SER A 657 -20.35 -9.92 -32.60
C SER A 657 -20.13 -8.74 -31.65
N GLY A 658 -18.92 -8.17 -31.66
CA GLY A 658 -18.52 -7.10 -30.75
C GLY A 658 -17.95 -7.62 -29.43
N ALA A 659 -17.71 -8.93 -29.29
CA ALA A 659 -17.08 -9.52 -28.12
C ALA A 659 -15.56 -9.38 -28.18
N ALA A 660 -14.92 -9.10 -27.04
CA ALA A 660 -13.46 -9.01 -26.94
C ALA A 660 -12.82 -10.40 -27.09
N LEU A 661 -11.72 -10.47 -27.85
CA LEU A 661 -10.92 -11.67 -28.00
C LEU A 661 -10.16 -11.96 -26.71
N LYS A 662 -10.08 -13.24 -26.33
CA LYS A 662 -9.35 -13.65 -25.12
C LYS A 662 -7.84 -13.54 -25.35
N LYS A 663 -7.15 -12.85 -24.43
CA LYS A 663 -5.68 -12.68 -24.44
C LYS A 663 -4.91 -13.85 -23.84
N THR A 664 -5.56 -14.98 -23.52
CA THR A 664 -4.98 -16.10 -22.76
C THR A 664 -3.65 -16.62 -23.33
N ASN A 665 -3.48 -16.59 -24.65
CA ASN A 665 -2.29 -17.07 -25.35
C ASN A 665 -1.45 -15.95 -25.96
N TRP A 666 -1.78 -14.69 -25.71
CA TRP A 666 -1.10 -13.56 -26.31
C TRP A 666 0.29 -13.37 -25.68
N LYS A 667 1.25 -13.00 -26.50
CA LYS A 667 2.63 -12.71 -26.07
C LYS A 667 3.16 -11.51 -26.83
N VAL A 668 4.01 -10.72 -26.17
CA VAL A 668 4.84 -9.74 -26.86
C VAL A 668 5.88 -10.50 -27.68
N ALA A 669 5.73 -10.45 -29.01
CA ALA A 669 6.69 -11.03 -29.94
C ALA A 669 7.86 -10.08 -30.20
N TYR A 670 7.60 -8.77 -30.21
CA TYR A 670 8.62 -7.73 -30.38
C TYR A 670 8.10 -6.38 -29.88
N VAL A 671 9.04 -5.54 -29.45
CA VAL A 671 8.82 -4.12 -29.17
C VAL A 671 10.12 -3.36 -29.48
N ASP A 672 10.01 -2.15 -30.03
CA ASP A 672 11.20 -1.36 -30.41
C ASP A 672 11.89 -0.68 -29.21
N SER A 673 11.10 -0.25 -28.23
CA SER A 673 11.55 0.48 -27.04
C SER A 673 10.61 0.23 -25.87
N GLU A 674 11.17 0.10 -24.67
CA GLU A 674 10.45 -0.03 -23.41
C GLU A 674 11.18 0.78 -22.34
N GLU A 675 10.43 1.52 -21.53
CA GLU A 675 10.96 2.13 -20.32
C GLU A 675 11.03 1.07 -19.23
N THR A 676 12.23 0.84 -18.70
CA THR A 676 12.47 -0.13 -17.62
C THR A 676 13.38 0.42 -16.51
N ASP A 677 13.91 1.62 -16.70
CA ASP A 677 14.86 2.30 -15.82
C ASP A 677 14.24 3.46 -15.04
N GLY A 678 13.20 4.11 -15.56
CA GLY A 678 12.46 5.22 -14.96
C GLY A 678 11.13 4.80 -14.33
N GLU A 679 10.41 3.89 -14.98
CA GLU A 679 9.13 3.32 -14.52
C GLU A 679 8.96 1.87 -15.03
N ASP A 680 7.89 1.18 -14.62
CA ASP A 680 7.53 -0.14 -15.17
C ASP A 680 6.74 -0.01 -16.48
N GLY A 681 7.44 0.38 -17.55
CA GLY A 681 6.87 0.64 -18.87
C GLY A 681 6.92 -0.57 -19.82
N LYS A 682 6.89 -1.80 -19.33
CA LYS A 682 7.03 -3.01 -20.17
C LYS A 682 5.88 -3.18 -21.19
N ALA A 683 6.21 -3.67 -22.37
CA ALA A 683 5.28 -4.01 -23.45
C ALA A 683 4.21 -5.03 -23.04
N THR A 684 4.54 -5.94 -22.11
CA THR A 684 3.59 -6.91 -21.58
C THR A 684 2.42 -6.25 -20.85
N ASN A 685 2.60 -5.04 -20.34
CA ASN A 685 1.55 -4.30 -19.65
C ASN A 685 0.41 -3.95 -20.61
N ALA A 686 0.68 -3.81 -21.92
CA ALA A 686 -0.36 -3.52 -22.91
C ALA A 686 -1.38 -4.68 -23.12
N ILE A 687 -1.15 -5.85 -22.53
CA ILE A 687 -1.97 -7.07 -22.71
C ILE A 687 -2.25 -7.81 -21.39
N ASP A 688 -1.98 -7.22 -20.23
CA ASP A 688 -2.12 -7.87 -18.92
C ASP A 688 -3.54 -7.77 -18.32
N ASN A 689 -4.43 -7.00 -18.95
CA ASN A 689 -5.78 -6.66 -18.49
C ASN A 689 -5.79 -5.78 -17.23
N GLN A 690 -4.73 -4.98 -17.02
CA GLN A 690 -4.59 -3.96 -16.00
C GLN A 690 -4.55 -2.56 -16.64
N PRO A 691 -5.68 -1.85 -16.73
CA PRO A 691 -5.73 -0.52 -17.37
C PRO A 691 -4.93 0.57 -16.63
N THR A 692 -4.36 0.26 -15.46
CA THR A 692 -3.52 1.12 -14.62
C THR A 692 -2.02 0.87 -14.83
N THR A 693 -1.64 -0.24 -15.47
CA THR A 693 -0.29 -0.44 -16.01
C THR A 693 -0.29 -0.03 -17.48
N PHE A 694 0.89 0.23 -18.05
CA PHE A 694 1.01 0.54 -19.47
C PHE A 694 2.41 0.19 -19.98
N TRP A 695 2.48 -0.15 -21.25
CA TRP A 695 3.72 -0.04 -22.02
C TRP A 695 4.06 1.44 -22.15
N HIS A 696 5.32 1.80 -21.98
CA HIS A 696 5.86 3.11 -22.30
C HIS A 696 7.19 2.92 -23.04
N THR A 697 7.45 3.70 -24.08
CA THR A 697 8.78 3.74 -24.72
C THR A 697 9.78 4.45 -23.81
N GLU A 698 11.05 4.12 -23.91
CA GLU A 698 12.12 4.70 -23.09
C GLU A 698 12.06 6.25 -23.06
N TRP A 699 12.22 6.82 -21.87
CA TRP A 699 12.33 8.26 -21.61
C TRP A 699 13.41 8.60 -20.58
N SER A 700 13.81 7.64 -19.73
CA SER A 700 14.80 7.84 -18.67
C SER A 700 16.24 7.69 -19.18
N SER A 701 16.54 6.57 -19.84
CA SER A 701 17.89 6.25 -20.33
C SER A 701 18.09 6.60 -21.81
N GLY A 702 17.00 6.92 -22.51
CA GLY A 702 16.96 7.30 -23.91
C GLY A 702 15.61 7.91 -24.28
N GLU A 703 15.52 8.52 -25.46
CA GLU A 703 14.26 9.06 -26.00
C GLU A 703 14.17 8.73 -27.50
N PRO A 704 14.01 7.45 -27.86
CA PRO A 704 13.85 7.07 -29.26
C PRO A 704 12.63 7.79 -29.85
N LYS A 705 12.73 8.16 -31.13
CA LYS A 705 11.66 8.86 -31.83
C LYS A 705 10.77 7.87 -32.57
N HIS A 706 9.51 8.24 -32.72
CA HIS A 706 8.56 7.57 -33.63
C HIS A 706 9.16 7.29 -35.04
N PRO A 707 8.73 6.19 -35.70
CA PRO A 707 7.64 5.31 -35.28
C PRO A 707 8.06 4.31 -34.19
N HIS A 708 7.11 3.99 -33.30
CA HIS A 708 7.25 2.94 -32.29
C HIS A 708 6.40 1.73 -32.67
N VAL A 709 6.89 0.54 -32.38
CA VAL A 709 6.31 -0.72 -32.87
C VAL A 709 6.14 -1.70 -31.73
N LEU A 710 4.91 -2.17 -31.53
CA LEU A 710 4.56 -3.30 -30.67
C LEU A 710 3.99 -4.43 -31.54
N ILE A 711 4.56 -5.64 -31.41
CA ILE A 711 4.10 -6.85 -32.11
C ILE A 711 3.66 -7.88 -31.08
N LEU A 712 2.42 -8.34 -31.23
CA LEU A 712 1.81 -9.35 -30.38
C LEU A 712 1.59 -10.64 -31.18
N ASP A 713 2.10 -11.77 -30.70
CA ASP A 713 1.68 -13.11 -31.16
C ASP A 713 0.39 -13.47 -30.42
N LEU A 714 -0.72 -13.61 -31.16
CA LEU A 714 -2.04 -13.91 -30.59
C LEU A 714 -2.19 -15.41 -30.25
N GLY A 715 -1.17 -16.23 -30.51
CA GLY A 715 -1.10 -17.66 -30.28
C GLY A 715 -1.74 -18.50 -31.39
N SER A 716 -2.72 -17.96 -32.09
CA SER A 716 -3.33 -18.53 -33.30
C SER A 716 -3.94 -17.43 -34.17
N ALA A 717 -4.28 -17.74 -35.43
CA ALA A 717 -4.90 -16.77 -36.32
C ALA A 717 -6.29 -16.33 -35.80
N GLN A 718 -6.48 -15.04 -35.59
CA GLN A 718 -7.70 -14.41 -35.11
C GLN A 718 -8.33 -13.54 -36.20
N SER A 719 -9.67 -13.44 -36.21
CA SER A 719 -10.40 -12.46 -37.02
C SER A 719 -10.93 -11.34 -36.14
N ALA A 720 -10.75 -10.09 -36.57
CA ALA A 720 -11.15 -8.92 -35.80
C ALA A 720 -11.93 -7.91 -36.65
N ARG A 721 -12.91 -7.25 -36.06
CA ARG A 721 -13.70 -6.16 -36.66
C ARG A 721 -13.45 -4.80 -36.04
N SER A 722 -12.87 -4.77 -34.85
CA SER A 722 -12.38 -3.53 -34.26
C SER A 722 -11.23 -3.79 -33.31
N ILE A 723 -10.46 -2.74 -33.06
CA ILE A 723 -9.39 -2.72 -32.07
C ILE A 723 -9.62 -1.52 -31.15
N GLN A 724 -9.37 -1.69 -29.86
CA GLN A 724 -9.34 -0.61 -28.90
C GLN A 724 -7.91 -0.45 -28.38
N LEU A 725 -7.43 0.79 -28.39
CA LEU A 725 -6.14 1.19 -27.84
C LEU A 725 -6.41 2.10 -26.65
N LEU A 726 -6.21 1.56 -25.45
CA LEU A 726 -6.38 2.30 -24.22
C LEU A 726 -5.06 3.02 -23.88
N PRO A 727 -5.06 4.35 -23.73
CA PRO A 727 -3.88 5.10 -23.29
C PRO A 727 -3.69 5.00 -21.77
N ARG A 728 -2.49 5.37 -21.28
CA ARG A 728 -2.23 5.53 -19.84
C ARG A 728 -3.24 6.49 -19.18
N SER A 729 -3.64 6.17 -17.94
CA SER A 729 -4.63 6.94 -17.18
C SER A 729 -4.03 8.01 -16.26
N ASP A 730 -2.75 7.88 -15.93
CA ASP A 730 -2.02 8.65 -14.91
C ASP A 730 -1.25 9.85 -15.49
N GLY A 731 -1.16 9.96 -16.81
CA GLY A 731 -0.33 10.96 -17.49
C GLY A 731 -0.91 11.47 -18.81
N VAL A 732 -0.19 12.41 -19.43
CA VAL A 732 -0.56 13.00 -20.73
C VAL A 732 0.45 12.72 -21.84
N ASN A 733 1.69 12.34 -21.50
CA ASN A 733 2.72 11.95 -22.44
C ASN A 733 2.44 10.56 -23.04
N GLY A 734 3.01 10.28 -24.21
CA GLY A 734 2.93 8.98 -24.85
C GLY A 734 1.55 8.63 -25.43
N LYS A 735 0.56 9.53 -25.38
CA LYS A 735 -0.77 9.25 -25.93
C LYS A 735 -0.71 9.27 -27.46
N ILE A 736 -0.93 8.11 -28.08
CA ILE A 736 -0.84 7.95 -29.53
C ILE A 736 -1.85 8.85 -30.25
N ASP A 737 -1.39 9.60 -31.25
CA ASP A 737 -2.20 10.44 -32.13
C ASP A 737 -2.50 9.76 -33.46
N ARG A 738 -1.49 9.17 -34.10
CA ARG A 738 -1.67 8.45 -35.36
C ARG A 738 -1.08 7.06 -35.24
N VAL A 739 -1.80 6.07 -35.73
CA VAL A 739 -1.42 4.66 -35.62
C VAL A 739 -1.69 3.90 -36.92
N ARG A 740 -0.82 2.94 -37.22
CA ARG A 740 -1.04 1.92 -38.24
C ARG A 740 -1.18 0.56 -37.59
N ILE A 741 -2.21 -0.18 -38.02
CA ILE A 741 -2.53 -1.50 -37.49
C ILE A 741 -2.40 -2.53 -38.60
N TYR A 742 -1.71 -3.62 -38.31
CA TYR A 742 -1.55 -4.77 -39.20
C TYR A 742 -2.01 -6.03 -38.46
N LEU A 743 -2.68 -6.92 -39.19
CA LEU A 743 -2.98 -8.26 -38.70
C LEU A 743 -2.49 -9.24 -39.78
N VAL A 744 -1.45 -10.01 -39.46
CA VAL A 744 -0.70 -10.80 -40.45
C VAL A 744 -0.50 -12.25 -39.98
N ASP A 745 -0.40 -13.21 -40.91
CA ASP A 745 -0.30 -14.64 -40.55
C ASP A 745 1.10 -15.05 -40.07
N GLN A 746 2.14 -14.37 -40.56
CA GLN A 746 3.54 -14.66 -40.22
C GLN A 746 4.15 -13.49 -39.45
N ALA A 747 5.09 -13.80 -38.56
CA ALA A 747 5.83 -12.78 -37.84
C ALA A 747 6.58 -11.88 -38.86
N PRO A 748 6.61 -10.55 -38.67
CA PRO A 748 7.42 -9.67 -39.51
C PRO A 748 8.88 -10.12 -39.54
N LYS A 749 9.59 -9.80 -40.63
CA LYS A 749 11.01 -10.18 -40.74
C LYS A 749 11.83 -9.46 -39.68
N GLY A 750 12.88 -10.13 -39.20
CA GLY A 750 13.82 -9.52 -38.25
C GLY A 750 13.44 -9.66 -36.78
N ILE A 751 12.43 -10.45 -36.39
CA ILE A 751 12.16 -10.75 -34.97
C ILE A 751 12.48 -12.20 -34.64
#